data_AF-A0A3A9Z1R0-F1
#
_entry.id   AF-A0A3A9Z1R0-F1
#
_cell.length_a   1.000
_cell.length_b   1.000
_cell.length_c   1.000
_cell.angle_alpha   90.00
_cell.angle_beta   90.00
_cell.angle_gamma   90.00
#
_symmetry.space_group_name_H-M   'P 1'
#
loop_
_entity.id
_entity.type
_entity.pdbx_description
1 polymer ?
#
loop_
_entity_poly.entity_id
_entity_poly.type
_entity_poly.pdbx_seq_one_letter_code
_entity_poly.pdbx_strand_id
1 'polypeptide(L)'
;MPTRRQFVAASALTAASAVSAAPAAARDAREAGEAPLAAPPARGPGREAGDRPNIVLVLADDLGYGDLGSYGQRLVATPRLDQLAAEGLRFTQAYAAAAVCAPSRCSLLTGLHGGHAAVRQNPFNGPQGSLADGDTTFAEVLRARGYRTACIGKWGFGPEEADQPSHPHYRGFEEFFGYVTHGHAHEYFPDYLWDNGEQTPLPAGSYAVDLIEERALGFIEAHAEEPFLLYLTPNIPHAPSDIPDQGRYADRPWSEADRGHAAQISRFDTLVGSVVDTLHRLGLERHTLLLVTSDNGPHEEGGVDPDLFDANGPLRGYKRNLYEGGVRVPFLAWQPGTVRRGEVSGRPTPLIDLLPTLAELAGAPAPRDVDGLSLAPLLRPAAGRGTETAPAHAHLYWYRNDPGSTARANAEDRGRILKTAEAVRREDWKAVRFAPGRDREVPDENWQLELYDLARDQGETTDLAGSHPALAAELTALLRDSWAEEYPREDYGVHVTGPALALPGEPVTVAVTFGNGSDHAWTGARLRLDVPEGWRVRPARAGGDRGRLAPGETLRRSFEVTPPAGVAAGTWRLRATGSARGAAGAALSFPAAHPVVTPPPAPTADAYLSDLPWVSATNGWGPVELDTGNGKKAAGDGTPISFGGTTYAKGLGVHAPSEIVYYLGGRAAGFTAVVGIDDFSAAQSPVGATAAEVWGDDRRLFASGTLTAAGGPRQVEVDVRGVRLLRLVVTDANGNSSFDHTSWAVARVTV
;
A
#
# COMPACT_ATOMS: atom_id res chain seq x y z
N MET A 1 -17.51 -41.79 -39.01
CA MET A 1 -16.25 -42.04 -39.75
C MET A 1 -16.58 -42.72 -41.07
N PRO A 2 -15.81 -42.58 -42.18
CA PRO A 2 -14.87 -41.51 -42.55
C PRO A 2 -15.27 -40.82 -43.91
N THR A 3 -14.34 -40.08 -44.52
CA THR A 3 -14.49 -39.19 -45.71
C THR A 3 -14.72 -39.92 -47.06
N ARG A 4 -15.29 -39.35 -48.16
CA ARG A 4 -14.78 -38.23 -49.00
C ARG A 4 -15.77 -37.72 -50.11
N ARG A 5 -15.67 -36.41 -50.44
CA ARG A 5 -15.72 -35.71 -51.77
C ARG A 5 -16.87 -35.94 -52.79
N GLN A 6 -17.51 -34.83 -53.24
CA GLN A 6 -17.54 -34.21 -54.61
C GLN A 6 -18.78 -33.28 -54.80
N PHE A 7 -18.94 -32.41 -55.82
CA PHE A 7 -18.13 -31.28 -56.34
C PHE A 7 -18.95 -30.50 -57.43
N VAL A 8 -19.13 -29.16 -57.34
CA VAL A 8 -19.59 -28.24 -58.45
C VAL A 8 -21.05 -28.46 -58.98
N ALA A 9 -21.84 -27.54 -59.57
CA ALA A 9 -21.78 -26.11 -60.00
C ALA A 9 -23.08 -25.38 -59.53
N ALA A 10 -23.13 -24.11 -59.11
CA ALA A 10 -22.88 -22.81 -59.78
C ALA A 10 -24.00 -22.29 -60.73
N SER A 11 -24.80 -21.31 -60.26
CA SER A 11 -25.47 -20.20 -61.00
C SER A 11 -26.41 -19.41 -60.05
N ALA A 12 -26.76 -18.13 -60.21
CA ALA A 12 -26.07 -16.92 -60.71
C ALA A 12 -27.04 -15.71 -60.64
N LEU A 13 -26.69 -14.62 -59.90
CA LEU A 13 -27.35 -13.29 -59.92
C LEU A 13 -28.88 -13.28 -59.53
N THR A 14 -29.58 -12.18 -59.23
CA THR A 14 -29.25 -10.73 -59.19
C THR A 14 -30.00 -9.98 -58.07
N ALA A 15 -29.44 -8.82 -57.74
CA ALA A 15 -29.88 -7.68 -56.91
C ALA A 15 -31.36 -7.22 -56.82
N ALA A 16 -31.57 -6.34 -55.82
CA ALA A 16 -32.40 -5.11 -55.81
C ALA A 16 -33.89 -5.14 -55.35
N SER A 17 -34.12 -4.54 -54.17
CA SER A 17 -35.17 -3.54 -53.79
C SER A 17 -36.56 -3.56 -54.49
N ALA A 18 -37.70 -3.41 -53.81
CA ALA A 18 -38.03 -2.19 -53.05
C ALA A 18 -39.29 -2.23 -52.16
N VAL A 19 -39.29 -1.32 -51.17
CA VAL A 19 -40.37 -0.67 -50.38
C VAL A 19 -41.85 -0.85 -50.79
N SER A 20 -42.70 -1.28 -49.84
CA SER A 20 -43.97 -0.65 -49.38
C SER A 20 -44.76 -1.63 -48.46
N ALA A 21 -45.65 -1.26 -47.54
CA ALA A 21 -45.90 -0.02 -46.78
C ALA A 21 -46.69 -0.36 -45.49
N ALA A 22 -46.71 0.51 -44.48
CA ALA A 22 -47.52 0.34 -43.25
C ALA A 22 -48.99 0.78 -43.44
N PRO A 23 -49.91 0.33 -42.58
CA PRO A 23 -50.31 1.15 -41.42
C PRO A 23 -50.31 0.37 -40.08
N ALA A 24 -50.10 0.92 -38.87
CA ALA A 24 -50.23 2.28 -38.31
C ALA A 24 -51.57 2.59 -37.59
N ALA A 25 -51.65 2.21 -36.30
CA ALA A 25 -52.38 2.86 -35.21
C ALA A 25 -51.62 2.52 -33.90
N ALA A 26 -51.04 3.46 -33.13
CA ALA A 26 -51.62 4.59 -32.37
C ALA A 26 -52.35 4.14 -31.09
N ARG A 27 -52.22 4.76 -29.91
CA ARG A 27 -51.43 5.90 -29.35
C ARG A 27 -51.62 5.85 -27.81
N ASP A 28 -50.88 6.48 -26.89
CA ASP A 28 -49.59 7.23 -26.77
C ASP A 28 -48.95 6.71 -25.42
N ALA A 29 -47.89 7.20 -24.75
CA ALA A 29 -47.03 8.39 -24.77
C ALA A 29 -45.62 8.01 -24.23
N ARG A 30 -44.51 8.75 -24.41
CA ARG A 30 -43.96 9.94 -23.66
C ARG A 30 -43.79 9.76 -22.14
N GLU A 31 -42.66 10.14 -21.51
CA GLU A 31 -41.41 10.74 -22.04
C GLU A 31 -40.23 10.58 -21.04
N ALA A 32 -39.03 10.32 -21.55
CA ALA A 32 -37.75 10.52 -20.86
C ALA A 32 -36.68 10.80 -21.94
N GLY A 33 -35.89 11.87 -21.79
CA GLY A 33 -35.06 12.40 -22.87
C GLY A 33 -33.60 11.93 -22.83
N GLU A 34 -33.08 11.52 -23.98
CA GLU A 34 -31.63 11.41 -24.21
C GLU A 34 -31.02 12.83 -24.26
N ALA A 35 -29.99 13.09 -23.46
CA ALA A 35 -29.20 14.30 -23.58
C ALA A 35 -28.20 14.15 -24.74
N PRO A 36 -28.04 15.16 -25.63
CA PRO A 36 -27.05 15.08 -26.70
C PRO A 36 -25.64 15.10 -26.11
N LEU A 37 -24.76 14.24 -26.64
CA LEU A 37 -23.33 14.27 -26.34
C LEU A 37 -22.78 15.68 -26.59
N ALA A 38 -22.22 16.29 -25.54
CA ALA A 38 -21.63 17.61 -25.63
C ALA A 38 -20.42 17.57 -26.59
N ALA A 39 -20.28 18.61 -27.42
CA ALA A 39 -19.03 18.83 -28.15
C ALA A 39 -17.87 18.98 -27.14
N PRO A 40 -16.66 18.49 -27.46
CA PRO A 40 -15.53 18.62 -26.54
C PRO A 40 -15.30 20.09 -26.18
N PRO A 41 -15.01 20.40 -24.91
CA PRO A 41 -14.82 21.79 -24.48
C PRO A 41 -13.72 22.44 -25.31
N ALA A 42 -13.92 23.71 -25.68
CA ALA A 42 -12.88 24.48 -26.33
C ALA A 42 -11.65 24.49 -25.43
N ARG A 43 -10.48 24.12 -25.98
CA ARG A 43 -9.22 24.01 -25.23
C ARG A 43 -9.04 25.21 -24.30
N GLY A 44 -8.75 24.91 -23.03
CA GLY A 44 -8.46 25.93 -22.04
C GLY A 44 -7.26 26.82 -22.44
N PRO A 45 -7.01 27.94 -21.74
CA PRO A 45 -5.80 28.71 -21.93
C PRO A 45 -4.58 27.80 -21.75
N GLY A 46 -3.86 27.54 -22.84
CA GLY A 46 -2.97 26.39 -22.93
C GLY A 46 -1.90 26.36 -21.84
N ARG A 47 -1.74 25.20 -21.22
CA ARG A 47 -0.69 24.83 -20.25
C ARG A 47 0.62 25.57 -20.56
N GLU A 48 1.03 26.49 -19.68
CA GLU A 48 2.37 27.10 -19.79
C GLU A 48 3.40 25.97 -19.82
N ALA A 49 4.32 26.03 -20.79
CA ALA A 49 5.31 24.99 -21.03
C ALA A 49 6.45 25.07 -19.99
N GLY A 50 6.11 24.81 -18.72
CA GLY A 50 7.01 24.92 -17.57
C GLY A 50 7.32 23.58 -16.91
N ASP A 51 8.42 22.97 -17.37
CA ASP A 51 9.32 21.98 -16.75
C ASP A 51 8.78 20.69 -16.10
N ARG A 52 7.61 20.71 -15.45
CA ARG A 52 7.09 19.65 -14.59
C ARG A 52 6.32 18.61 -15.41
N PRO A 53 6.75 17.34 -15.44
CA PRO A 53 6.05 16.29 -16.16
C PRO A 53 4.87 15.76 -15.33
N ASN A 54 3.90 15.17 -16.01
CA ASN A 54 3.05 14.16 -15.40
C ASN A 54 3.92 12.89 -15.18
N ILE A 55 3.66 12.09 -14.16
CA ILE A 55 4.48 10.91 -13.83
C ILE A 55 3.56 9.69 -13.74
N VAL A 56 3.91 8.62 -14.45
CA VAL A 56 3.32 7.30 -14.30
C VAL A 56 4.44 6.35 -13.89
N LEU A 57 4.36 5.79 -12.69
CA LEU A 57 5.23 4.74 -12.20
C LEU A 57 4.43 3.43 -12.15
N VAL A 58 4.74 2.51 -13.05
CA VAL A 58 4.15 1.17 -13.08
C VAL A 58 5.09 0.20 -12.36
N LEU A 59 4.54 -0.55 -11.39
CA LEU A 59 5.25 -1.54 -10.61
C LEU A 59 4.54 -2.90 -10.76
N ALA A 60 5.18 -3.83 -11.45
CA ALA A 60 4.77 -5.23 -11.47
C ALA A 60 5.06 -5.92 -10.12
N ASP A 61 4.41 -7.04 -9.92
CA ASP A 61 4.46 -7.86 -8.70
C ASP A 61 5.08 -9.21 -9.06
N ASP A 62 6.33 -9.47 -8.64
CA ASP A 62 7.15 -10.64 -9.03
C ASP A 62 7.54 -10.79 -10.52
N LEU A 63 7.65 -9.69 -11.29
CA LEU A 63 8.17 -9.76 -12.68
C LEU A 63 9.70 -9.88 -12.69
N GLY A 64 10.22 -10.97 -13.25
CA GLY A 64 11.65 -11.27 -13.29
C GLY A 64 12.45 -10.46 -14.31
N TYR A 65 13.78 -10.44 -14.11
CA TYR A 65 14.72 -9.72 -14.98
C TYR A 65 14.67 -10.19 -16.44
N GLY A 66 14.47 -11.50 -16.66
CA GLY A 66 14.44 -12.14 -17.98
C GLY A 66 13.06 -12.18 -18.66
N ASP A 67 11.98 -11.79 -17.98
CA ASP A 67 10.60 -11.98 -18.47
C ASP A 67 10.16 -11.06 -19.62
N LEU A 68 10.99 -10.08 -19.97
CA LEU A 68 10.75 -9.17 -21.10
C LEU A 68 11.60 -9.55 -22.31
N GLY A 69 11.07 -9.44 -23.53
CA GLY A 69 11.82 -9.77 -24.76
C GLY A 69 13.04 -8.87 -24.96
N SER A 70 12.90 -7.63 -24.52
CA SER A 70 13.93 -6.60 -24.38
C SER A 70 14.97 -6.89 -23.29
N TYR A 71 14.85 -7.96 -22.51
CA TYR A 71 15.85 -8.44 -21.57
C TYR A 71 16.36 -9.86 -21.88
N GLY A 72 15.54 -10.71 -22.50
CA GLY A 72 15.98 -12.02 -23.00
C GLY A 72 14.87 -12.98 -23.46
N GLN A 73 13.63 -12.74 -23.02
CA GLN A 73 12.46 -13.63 -23.18
C GLN A 73 12.21 -14.09 -24.63
N ARG A 74 11.75 -15.33 -24.79
CA ARG A 74 11.51 -15.98 -26.10
C ARG A 74 10.21 -16.77 -26.19
N LEU A 75 9.60 -17.14 -25.06
CA LEU A 75 8.38 -17.93 -24.97
C LEU A 75 7.15 -17.06 -24.72
N VAL A 76 7.29 -16.09 -23.83
CA VAL A 76 6.31 -15.03 -23.53
C VAL A 76 6.50 -13.85 -24.48
N ALA A 77 5.47 -13.04 -24.72
CA ALA A 77 5.48 -11.93 -25.66
C ALA A 77 5.12 -10.61 -24.99
N THR A 78 6.07 -9.68 -24.97
CA THR A 78 5.95 -8.34 -24.35
C THR A 78 6.24 -7.20 -25.34
N PRO A 79 5.54 -7.14 -26.49
CA PRO A 79 5.85 -6.21 -27.59
C PRO A 79 5.70 -4.72 -27.25
N ARG A 80 4.85 -4.34 -26.29
CA ARG A 80 4.67 -2.92 -25.90
C ARG A 80 5.80 -2.46 -24.99
N LEU A 81 6.22 -3.30 -24.04
CA LEU A 81 7.39 -3.07 -23.18
C LEU A 81 8.69 -3.09 -24.01
N ASP A 82 8.78 -3.97 -25.00
CA ASP A 82 9.90 -4.00 -25.94
C ASP A 82 9.96 -2.76 -26.83
N GLN A 83 8.79 -2.23 -27.25
CA GLN A 83 8.72 -0.93 -27.94
C GLN A 83 9.19 0.20 -27.02
N LEU A 84 8.74 0.25 -25.76
CA LEU A 84 9.18 1.24 -24.77
C LEU A 84 10.69 1.19 -24.54
N ALA A 85 11.27 -0.02 -24.45
CA ALA A 85 12.72 -0.22 -24.33
C ALA A 85 13.51 0.27 -25.57
N ALA A 86 12.94 0.12 -26.77
CA ALA A 86 13.54 0.60 -28.03
C ALA A 86 13.34 2.12 -28.26
N GLU A 87 12.35 2.72 -27.61
CA GLU A 87 12.01 4.15 -27.73
C GLU A 87 12.53 5.04 -26.60
N GLY A 88 12.84 4.47 -25.44
CA GLY A 88 13.34 5.15 -24.24
C GLY A 88 14.68 4.60 -23.75
N LEU A 89 14.83 4.54 -22.42
CA LEU A 89 16.03 4.13 -21.69
C LEU A 89 15.77 2.80 -20.96
N ARG A 90 16.62 1.79 -21.19
CA ARG A 90 16.59 0.48 -20.51
C ARG A 90 17.75 0.37 -19.51
N PHE A 91 17.48 -0.02 -18.27
CA PHE A 91 18.51 -0.19 -17.23
C PHE A 91 18.84 -1.67 -17.02
N THR A 92 20.08 -2.10 -17.29
CA THR A 92 20.49 -3.51 -17.09
C THR A 92 21.01 -3.80 -15.68
N GLN A 93 21.12 -2.78 -14.82
CA GLN A 93 21.55 -2.88 -13.42
C GLN A 93 20.63 -2.06 -12.51
N ALA A 94 19.31 -2.22 -12.66
CA ALA A 94 18.32 -1.67 -11.72
C ALA A 94 18.03 -2.65 -10.58
N TYR A 95 17.86 -2.14 -9.35
CA TYR A 95 17.71 -2.99 -8.16
C TYR A 95 16.47 -2.64 -7.34
N ALA A 96 15.61 -3.62 -7.14
CA ALA A 96 14.61 -3.62 -6.08
C ALA A 96 15.28 -3.40 -4.72
N ALA A 97 14.57 -2.72 -3.82
CA ALA A 97 15.11 -2.34 -2.52
C ALA A 97 15.06 -3.47 -1.48
N ALA A 98 14.28 -4.52 -1.75
CA ALA A 98 14.34 -5.81 -1.06
C ALA A 98 13.94 -6.94 -2.01
N ALA A 99 14.24 -8.18 -1.64
CA ALA A 99 13.88 -9.37 -2.43
C ALA A 99 12.43 -9.86 -2.20
N VAL A 100 11.56 -9.06 -1.59
CA VAL A 100 10.16 -9.41 -1.28
C VAL A 100 9.28 -8.15 -1.15
N CYS A 101 8.00 -8.29 -1.49
CA CYS A 101 7.06 -7.21 -1.79
C CYS A 101 7.03 -6.05 -0.78
N ALA A 102 6.57 -6.27 0.45
CA ALA A 102 6.26 -5.19 1.41
C ALA A 102 7.48 -4.32 1.79
N PRO A 103 8.67 -4.88 2.13
CA PRO A 103 9.87 -4.08 2.36
C PRO A 103 10.35 -3.34 1.12
N SER A 104 10.25 -3.94 -0.07
CA SER A 104 10.67 -3.30 -1.31
C SER A 104 9.76 -2.11 -1.65
N ARG A 105 8.43 -2.27 -1.51
CA ARG A 105 7.43 -1.22 -1.72
C ARG A 105 7.55 -0.09 -0.69
N CYS A 106 7.76 -0.39 0.59
CA CYS A 106 8.03 0.61 1.63
C CYS A 106 9.29 1.44 1.32
N SER A 107 10.39 0.77 0.96
CA SER A 107 11.67 1.38 0.61
C SER A 107 11.57 2.25 -0.66
N LEU A 108 10.87 1.75 -1.69
CA LEU A 108 10.54 2.47 -2.93
C LEU A 108 9.75 3.77 -2.67
N LEU A 109 8.77 3.70 -1.78
CA LEU A 109 7.92 4.85 -1.41
C LEU A 109 8.69 5.92 -0.65
N THR A 110 9.62 5.53 0.24
CA THR A 110 10.29 6.39 1.22
C THR A 110 11.72 6.79 0.87
N GLY A 111 12.33 6.21 -0.17
CA GLY A 111 13.73 6.46 -0.54
C GLY A 111 14.76 5.92 0.46
N LEU A 112 14.34 5.10 1.42
CA LEU A 112 15.20 4.43 2.39
C LEU A 112 15.52 3.01 1.94
N HIS A 113 16.72 2.51 2.23
CA HIS A 113 17.06 1.11 2.05
C HIS A 113 16.62 0.24 3.25
N GLY A 114 16.60 -1.09 3.08
CA GLY A 114 16.07 -2.04 4.07
C GLY A 114 16.76 -2.07 5.44
N GLY A 115 17.87 -1.35 5.62
CA GLY A 115 18.53 -1.15 6.93
C GLY A 115 18.03 0.07 7.71
N HIS A 116 17.19 0.90 7.08
CA HIS A 116 16.62 2.13 7.65
C HIS A 116 15.08 2.12 7.58
N ALA A 117 14.50 1.69 6.45
CA ALA A 117 13.05 1.68 6.20
C ALA A 117 12.25 0.95 7.31
N ALA A 118 11.04 1.42 7.62
CA ALA A 118 10.21 0.91 8.73
C ALA A 118 9.69 -0.52 8.51
N VAL A 119 9.35 -0.90 7.28
CA VAL A 119 8.84 -2.25 6.95
C VAL A 119 9.98 -3.14 6.48
N ARG A 120 10.42 -4.08 7.34
CA ARG A 120 11.59 -4.95 7.09
C ARG A 120 11.26 -6.45 6.93
N GLN A 121 9.98 -6.83 6.93
CA GLN A 121 9.49 -8.22 6.80
C GLN A 121 8.20 -8.29 5.95
N ASN A 122 7.88 -9.46 5.40
CA ASN A 122 6.65 -9.71 4.62
C ASN A 122 5.87 -10.94 5.16
N PRO A 123 5.35 -10.90 6.40
CA PRO A 123 4.71 -12.06 7.02
C PRO A 123 3.38 -12.42 6.33
N PHE A 124 3.20 -13.70 5.96
CA PHE A 124 1.94 -14.20 5.38
C PHE A 124 0.79 -14.26 6.40
N ASN A 125 1.11 -14.58 7.66
CA ASN A 125 0.17 -14.59 8.78
C ASN A 125 0.70 -13.69 9.89
N GLY A 126 -0.19 -12.99 10.60
CA GLY A 126 0.15 -12.08 11.70
C GLY A 126 0.25 -10.60 11.29
N PRO A 127 0.68 -9.72 12.21
CA PRO A 127 0.68 -8.28 12.00
C PRO A 127 1.66 -7.88 10.91
N GLN A 128 1.20 -7.02 9.99
CA GLN A 128 2.03 -6.44 8.94
C GLN A 128 2.82 -5.23 9.48
N GLY A 129 4.01 -5.00 8.94
CA GLY A 129 4.68 -3.71 9.10
C GLY A 129 3.91 -2.59 8.39
N SER A 130 4.01 -1.38 8.91
CA SER A 130 3.30 -0.19 8.43
C SER A 130 4.24 1.04 8.39
N LEU A 131 3.90 2.03 7.57
CA LEU A 131 4.53 3.36 7.59
C LEU A 131 3.96 4.21 8.74
N ALA A 132 4.83 4.92 9.45
CA ALA A 132 4.44 5.85 10.51
C ALA A 132 4.21 7.27 9.97
N ASP A 133 3.71 8.19 10.81
CA ASP A 133 3.43 9.58 10.40
C ASP A 133 4.65 10.39 9.94
N GLY A 134 5.86 10.00 10.36
CA GLY A 134 7.12 10.58 9.90
C GLY A 134 7.66 9.97 8.60
N ASP A 135 7.10 8.86 8.12
CA ASP A 135 7.60 8.19 6.92
C ASP A 135 7.07 8.83 5.63
N THR A 136 7.70 9.96 5.30
CA THR A 136 7.42 10.75 4.09
C THR A 136 7.57 9.89 2.83
N THR A 137 6.56 9.88 1.96
CA THR A 137 6.63 9.25 0.64
C THR A 137 6.87 10.23 -0.51
N PHE A 138 7.25 9.70 -1.68
CA PHE A 138 7.32 10.49 -2.92
C PHE A 138 5.97 11.16 -3.29
N ALA A 139 4.83 10.60 -2.89
CA ALA A 139 3.52 11.20 -3.20
C ALA A 139 3.29 12.48 -2.37
N GLU A 140 3.68 12.49 -1.10
CA GLU A 140 3.62 13.69 -0.24
C GLU A 140 4.53 14.80 -0.76
N VAL A 141 5.75 14.43 -1.20
CA VAL A 141 6.72 15.33 -1.80
C VAL A 141 6.20 15.97 -3.10
N LEU A 142 5.55 15.20 -3.97
CA LEU A 142 4.97 15.72 -5.22
C LEU A 142 3.71 16.56 -4.96
N ARG A 143 2.84 16.12 -4.05
CA ARG A 143 1.63 16.86 -3.64
C ARG A 143 1.97 18.25 -3.08
N ALA A 144 3.13 18.40 -2.43
CA ALA A 144 3.65 19.70 -1.98
C ALA A 144 3.81 20.76 -3.11
N ARG A 145 3.86 20.32 -4.38
CA ARG A 145 3.92 21.17 -5.58
C ARG A 145 2.60 21.24 -6.36
N GLY A 146 1.51 20.71 -5.80
CA GLY A 146 0.19 20.68 -6.42
C GLY A 146 0.10 19.64 -7.54
N TYR A 147 0.72 18.48 -7.36
CA TYR A 147 0.39 17.29 -8.14
C TYR A 147 -0.90 16.66 -7.61
N ARG A 148 -1.79 16.20 -8.50
CA ARG A 148 -2.79 15.18 -8.16
C ARG A 148 -2.08 13.83 -8.01
N THR A 149 -2.49 12.99 -7.07
CA THR A 149 -1.76 11.76 -6.72
C THR A 149 -2.71 10.56 -6.61
N ALA A 150 -2.44 9.48 -7.33
CA ALA A 150 -3.20 8.24 -7.23
C ALA A 150 -2.31 7.00 -7.04
N CYS A 151 -2.79 6.06 -6.22
CA CYS A 151 -2.25 4.70 -6.07
C CYS A 151 -3.33 3.72 -6.53
N ILE A 152 -3.06 2.91 -7.56
CA ILE A 152 -4.08 2.04 -8.16
C ILE A 152 -3.49 0.63 -8.32
N GLY A 153 -4.01 -0.32 -7.54
CA GLY A 153 -3.50 -1.69 -7.44
C GLY A 153 -3.12 -2.10 -6.01
N LYS A 154 -2.10 -2.96 -5.89
CA LYS A 154 -1.55 -3.49 -4.64
C LYS A 154 -0.71 -2.43 -3.93
N TRP A 155 -1.16 -1.97 -2.76
CA TRP A 155 -0.33 -1.27 -1.79
C TRP A 155 0.64 -2.25 -1.12
N GLY A 156 0.09 -3.31 -0.53
CA GLY A 156 0.79 -4.53 -0.16
C GLY A 156 1.18 -4.68 1.32
N PHE A 157 0.94 -3.70 2.18
CA PHE A 157 1.36 -3.74 3.60
C PHE A 157 0.53 -2.82 4.52
N GLY A 158 0.78 -2.91 5.82
CA GLY A 158 -0.04 -2.31 6.88
C GLY A 158 -1.33 -3.10 7.19
N PRO A 159 -2.13 -2.66 8.18
CA PRO A 159 -3.43 -3.26 8.48
C PRO A 159 -4.44 -3.11 7.33
N GLU A 160 -5.27 -4.14 7.11
CA GLU A 160 -6.43 -4.14 6.19
C GLU A 160 -7.61 -3.35 6.81
N GLU A 161 -7.35 -2.11 7.23
CA GLU A 161 -8.26 -1.26 8.00
C GLU A 161 -8.48 0.10 7.31
N ALA A 162 -9.68 0.64 7.45
CA ALA A 162 -10.02 1.98 6.98
C ALA A 162 -9.31 3.06 7.81
N ASP A 163 -8.93 4.18 7.16
CA ASP A 163 -8.37 5.38 7.79
C ASP A 163 -7.09 5.21 8.67
N GLN A 164 -6.42 4.05 8.61
CA GLN A 164 -5.18 3.78 9.37
C GLN A 164 -3.95 4.57 8.84
N PRO A 165 -2.93 4.91 9.67
CA PRO A 165 -1.90 5.88 9.31
C PRO A 165 -1.02 5.53 8.10
N SER A 166 -0.84 4.24 7.80
CA SER A 166 -0.08 3.74 6.66
C SER A 166 -0.96 3.53 5.41
N HIS A 167 -2.25 3.84 5.46
CA HIS A 167 -3.15 3.75 4.32
C HIS A 167 -2.74 4.79 3.25
N PRO A 168 -2.81 4.50 1.94
CA PRO A 168 -2.35 5.40 0.87
C PRO A 168 -2.83 6.86 0.98
N HIS A 169 -4.07 7.05 1.42
CA HIS A 169 -4.68 8.37 1.66
C HIS A 169 -3.87 9.26 2.63
N TYR A 170 -3.27 8.67 3.67
CA TYR A 170 -2.45 9.37 4.65
C TYR A 170 -0.96 9.43 4.26
N ARG A 171 -0.55 8.60 3.27
CA ARG A 171 0.79 8.61 2.67
C ARG A 171 0.86 9.37 1.34
N GLY A 172 0.03 10.40 1.20
CA GLY A 172 0.13 11.41 0.13
C GLY A 172 -0.62 11.12 -1.16
N PHE A 173 -1.26 9.96 -1.31
CA PHE A 173 -2.15 9.68 -2.44
C PHE A 173 -3.54 10.25 -2.17
N GLU A 174 -4.07 11.06 -3.08
CA GLU A 174 -5.42 11.64 -2.94
C GLU A 174 -6.52 10.69 -3.39
N GLU A 175 -6.19 9.74 -4.27
CA GLU A 175 -7.08 8.71 -4.78
C GLU A 175 -6.41 7.34 -4.61
N PHE A 176 -7.14 6.38 -4.05
CA PHE A 176 -6.70 4.98 -3.93
C PHE A 176 -7.76 4.03 -4.47
N PHE A 177 -7.34 3.00 -5.21
CA PHE A 177 -8.22 1.91 -5.62
C PHE A 177 -7.46 0.59 -5.73
N GLY A 178 -7.84 -0.44 -4.96
CA GLY A 178 -7.19 -1.76 -5.01
C GLY A 178 -7.09 -2.48 -3.66
N TYR A 179 -5.90 -2.98 -3.33
CA TYR A 179 -5.66 -3.87 -2.19
C TYR A 179 -4.73 -3.23 -1.15
N VAL A 180 -5.08 -3.28 0.14
CA VAL A 180 -4.23 -2.73 1.21
C VAL A 180 -3.11 -3.71 1.58
N THR A 181 -3.43 -4.95 1.99
CA THR A 181 -2.44 -6.00 2.29
C THR A 181 -1.99 -6.79 1.06
N HIS A 182 -0.83 -7.44 1.14
CA HIS A 182 -0.41 -8.45 0.15
C HIS A 182 -1.27 -9.71 0.20
N GLY A 183 -1.78 -10.08 1.38
CA GLY A 183 -2.65 -11.26 1.57
C GLY A 183 -3.90 -11.22 0.68
N HIS A 184 -4.64 -10.11 0.72
CA HIS A 184 -5.80 -9.87 -0.14
C HIS A 184 -5.39 -9.68 -1.62
N ALA A 185 -4.22 -9.10 -1.89
CA ALA A 185 -3.72 -8.94 -3.27
C ALA A 185 -3.40 -10.25 -4.01
N HIS A 186 -3.46 -11.41 -3.36
CA HIS A 186 -3.42 -12.73 -4.01
C HIS A 186 -4.77 -13.12 -4.67
N GLU A 187 -5.86 -12.38 -4.44
CA GLU A 187 -7.17 -12.69 -5.01
C GLU A 187 -7.38 -11.95 -6.33
N TYR A 188 -7.31 -12.66 -7.45
CA TYR A 188 -7.55 -12.09 -8.80
C TYR A 188 -9.02 -11.83 -9.12
N PHE A 189 -9.92 -12.48 -8.39
CA PHE A 189 -11.37 -12.33 -8.49
C PHE A 189 -11.97 -12.06 -7.09
N PRO A 190 -11.60 -10.96 -6.43
CA PRO A 190 -11.95 -10.72 -5.03
C PRO A 190 -13.42 -10.32 -4.86
N ASP A 191 -13.98 -10.58 -3.69
CA ASP A 191 -15.36 -10.18 -3.34
C ASP A 191 -15.51 -8.65 -3.21
N TYR A 192 -14.42 -7.91 -3.01
CA TYR A 192 -14.39 -6.44 -2.91
C TYR A 192 -13.02 -5.88 -3.33
N LEU A 193 -12.96 -4.57 -3.57
CA LEU A 193 -11.71 -3.80 -3.57
C LEU A 193 -11.90 -2.55 -2.71
N TRP A 194 -10.82 -1.97 -2.19
CA TRP A 194 -10.88 -0.67 -1.54
C TRP A 194 -11.05 0.43 -2.59
N ASP A 195 -12.00 1.33 -2.39
CA ASP A 195 -12.07 2.63 -3.03
C ASP A 195 -11.85 3.69 -1.95
N ASN A 196 -10.68 4.32 -1.98
CA ASN A 196 -10.20 5.20 -0.94
C ASN A 196 -10.31 4.54 0.46
N GLY A 197 -11.14 5.07 1.37
CA GLY A 197 -11.30 4.52 2.72
C GLY A 197 -12.40 3.48 2.88
N GLU A 198 -13.08 3.07 1.81
CA GLU A 198 -14.30 2.25 1.85
C GLU A 198 -14.13 0.96 1.02
N GLN A 199 -14.61 -0.17 1.54
CA GLN A 199 -14.65 -1.42 0.79
C GLN A 199 -15.83 -1.39 -0.19
N THR A 200 -15.55 -1.50 -1.48
CA THR A 200 -16.54 -1.56 -2.56
C THR A 200 -16.75 -3.02 -2.97
N PRO A 201 -17.91 -3.64 -2.68
CA PRO A 201 -18.20 -5.00 -3.09
C PRO A 201 -18.27 -5.14 -4.61
N LEU A 202 -17.75 -6.23 -5.15
CA LEU A 202 -17.70 -6.49 -6.59
C LEU A 202 -18.73 -7.53 -7.05
N PRO A 203 -19.21 -7.46 -8.31
CA PRO A 203 -19.92 -8.57 -8.93
C PRO A 203 -19.04 -9.83 -8.98
N ALA A 204 -19.61 -10.99 -8.62
CA ALA A 204 -18.89 -12.25 -8.62
C ALA A 204 -18.25 -12.56 -9.99
N GLY A 205 -16.94 -12.86 -9.99
CA GLY A 205 -16.16 -13.09 -11.21
C GLY A 205 -15.57 -11.84 -11.86
N SER A 206 -15.62 -10.67 -11.20
CA SER A 206 -14.90 -9.47 -11.66
C SER A 206 -13.38 -9.68 -11.60
N TYR A 207 -12.66 -9.50 -12.70
CA TYR A 207 -11.20 -9.62 -12.74
C TYR A 207 -10.55 -8.30 -12.32
N ALA A 208 -9.82 -8.30 -11.20
CA ALA A 208 -9.35 -7.07 -10.57
C ALA A 208 -8.39 -6.24 -11.45
N VAL A 209 -7.59 -6.89 -12.29
CA VAL A 209 -6.64 -6.22 -13.20
C VAL A 209 -7.36 -5.31 -14.21
N ASP A 210 -8.54 -5.71 -14.70
CA ASP A 210 -9.31 -4.92 -15.65
C ASP A 210 -9.91 -3.67 -14.98
N LEU A 211 -10.38 -3.80 -13.72
CA LEU A 211 -10.85 -2.67 -12.91
C LEU A 211 -9.72 -1.69 -12.55
N ILE A 212 -8.52 -2.24 -12.27
CA ILE A 212 -7.29 -1.47 -12.04
C ILE A 212 -6.88 -0.69 -13.29
N GLU A 213 -6.97 -1.30 -14.48
CA GLU A 213 -6.73 -0.59 -15.75
C GLU A 213 -7.79 0.50 -16.00
N GLU A 214 -9.09 0.19 -15.85
CA GLU A 214 -10.17 1.17 -16.03
C GLU A 214 -9.98 2.41 -15.15
N ARG A 215 -9.72 2.21 -13.85
CA ARG A 215 -9.47 3.31 -12.91
C ARG A 215 -8.20 4.09 -13.27
N ALA A 216 -7.13 3.41 -13.68
CA ALA A 216 -5.87 4.05 -14.05
C ALA A 216 -5.98 4.93 -15.30
N LEU A 217 -6.70 4.47 -16.33
CA LEU A 217 -6.96 5.27 -17.52
C LEU A 217 -7.91 6.44 -17.21
N GLY A 218 -8.97 6.20 -16.42
CA GLY A 218 -9.89 7.24 -15.96
C GLY A 218 -9.21 8.37 -15.18
N PHE A 219 -8.24 8.05 -14.31
CA PHE A 219 -7.43 9.05 -13.60
C PHE A 219 -6.59 9.91 -14.56
N ILE A 220 -5.95 9.30 -15.57
CA ILE A 220 -5.17 10.02 -16.58
C ILE A 220 -6.06 10.96 -17.41
N GLU A 221 -7.29 10.55 -17.72
CA GLU A 221 -8.28 11.39 -18.42
C GLU A 221 -8.77 12.56 -17.55
N ALA A 222 -9.13 12.29 -16.29
CA ALA A 222 -9.65 13.29 -15.36
C ALA A 222 -8.64 14.42 -15.07
N HIS A 223 -7.34 14.12 -15.10
CA HIS A 223 -6.27 15.05 -14.74
C HIS A 223 -5.37 15.47 -15.92
N ALA A 224 -5.82 15.27 -17.17
CA ALA A 224 -5.03 15.60 -18.36
C ALA A 224 -4.48 17.05 -18.42
N GLU A 225 -5.24 18.02 -17.88
CA GLU A 225 -4.89 19.44 -17.88
C GLU A 225 -4.01 19.88 -16.69
N GLU A 226 -3.74 19.01 -15.71
CA GLU A 226 -2.94 19.31 -14.51
C GLU A 226 -1.79 18.29 -14.29
N PRO A 227 -0.72 18.62 -13.53
CA PRO A 227 0.33 17.65 -13.27
C PRO A 227 -0.17 16.56 -12.32
N PHE A 228 -0.04 15.29 -12.73
CA PHE A 228 -0.42 14.14 -11.92
C PHE A 228 0.73 13.17 -11.68
N LEU A 229 0.61 12.40 -10.59
CA LEU A 229 1.37 11.21 -10.26
C LEU A 229 0.39 10.04 -10.22
N LEU A 230 0.62 9.04 -11.08
CA LEU A 230 -0.04 7.74 -11.01
C LEU A 230 1.00 6.69 -10.59
N TYR A 231 0.78 6.06 -9.45
CA TYR A 231 1.48 4.85 -9.02
C TYR A 231 0.57 3.65 -9.31
N LEU A 232 0.88 2.92 -10.37
CA LEU A 232 0.06 1.84 -10.92
C LEU A 232 0.70 0.50 -10.59
N THR A 233 0.09 -0.25 -9.66
CA THR A 233 0.71 -1.39 -8.99
C THR A 233 -0.11 -2.67 -9.12
N PRO A 234 -0.50 -3.10 -10.35
CA PRO A 234 -1.31 -4.31 -10.52
C PRO A 234 -0.59 -5.53 -9.93
N ASN A 235 -1.35 -6.48 -9.40
CA ASN A 235 -0.83 -7.69 -8.74
C ASN A 235 -0.27 -8.76 -9.70
N ILE A 236 -0.09 -8.43 -10.98
CA ILE A 236 0.51 -9.33 -11.98
C ILE A 236 2.03 -9.16 -12.09
N PRO A 237 2.79 -10.22 -12.41
CA PRO A 237 2.37 -11.61 -12.64
C PRO A 237 2.38 -12.54 -11.40
N HIS A 238 2.30 -12.01 -10.18
CA HIS A 238 2.34 -12.75 -8.91
C HIS A 238 1.30 -13.89 -8.84
N ALA A 239 1.67 -14.99 -8.17
CA ALA A 239 0.79 -16.14 -7.92
C ALA A 239 -0.49 -15.78 -7.14
N PRO A 240 -1.62 -16.51 -7.34
CA PRO A 240 -1.81 -17.62 -8.28
C PRO A 240 -1.88 -17.14 -9.73
N SER A 241 -1.65 -18.05 -10.68
CA SER A 241 -1.60 -17.73 -12.11
C SER A 241 -2.98 -17.56 -12.76
N ASP A 242 -3.94 -17.00 -12.02
CA ASP A 242 -5.34 -16.90 -12.38
C ASP A 242 -5.59 -15.73 -13.35
N ILE A 243 -6.25 -16.03 -14.47
CA ILE A 243 -6.55 -15.08 -15.54
C ILE A 243 -7.75 -15.59 -16.38
N PRO A 244 -8.68 -14.73 -16.84
CA PRO A 244 -9.87 -15.17 -17.59
C PRO A 244 -9.58 -15.86 -18.94
N ASP A 245 -8.46 -15.54 -19.58
CA ASP A 245 -8.04 -16.14 -20.85
C ASP A 245 -6.51 -16.34 -20.87
N GLN A 246 -6.07 -17.56 -21.19
CA GLN A 246 -4.66 -17.89 -21.43
C GLN A 246 -4.23 -17.56 -22.88
N GLY A 247 -5.18 -17.23 -23.76
CA GLY A 247 -4.98 -16.69 -25.09
C GLY A 247 -4.01 -17.52 -25.92
N ARG A 248 -2.92 -16.88 -26.39
CA ARG A 248 -1.89 -17.52 -27.21
C ARG A 248 -1.06 -18.60 -26.51
N TYR A 249 -1.27 -18.82 -25.20
CA TYR A 249 -0.58 -19.83 -24.42
C TYR A 249 -1.44 -21.06 -24.11
N ALA A 250 -2.76 -21.01 -24.32
CA ALA A 250 -3.71 -22.08 -23.96
C ALA A 250 -3.30 -23.48 -24.49
N ASP A 251 -2.84 -23.57 -25.74
CA ASP A 251 -2.41 -24.82 -26.38
C ASP A 251 -0.94 -25.21 -26.08
N ARG A 252 -0.24 -24.53 -25.17
CA ARG A 252 1.18 -24.81 -24.88
C ARG A 252 1.33 -26.06 -23.99
N PRO A 253 2.36 -26.90 -24.25
CA PRO A 253 2.66 -28.10 -23.46
C PRO A 253 3.41 -27.74 -22.16
N TRP A 254 2.86 -26.81 -21.39
CA TRP A 254 3.35 -26.36 -20.08
C TRP A 254 2.33 -26.72 -18.98
N SER A 255 2.61 -26.42 -17.71
CA SER A 255 1.60 -26.54 -16.67
C SER A 255 0.48 -25.49 -16.84
N GLU A 256 -0.60 -25.63 -16.06
CA GLU A 256 -1.67 -24.63 -16.06
C GLU A 256 -1.21 -23.30 -15.44
N ALA A 257 -0.37 -23.35 -14.40
CA ALA A 257 0.26 -22.18 -13.81
C ALA A 257 1.16 -21.46 -14.81
N ASP A 258 2.01 -22.19 -15.53
CA ASP A 258 2.91 -21.61 -16.55
C ASP A 258 2.15 -20.88 -17.67
N ARG A 259 1.05 -21.48 -18.17
CA ARG A 259 0.20 -20.84 -19.19
C ARG A 259 -0.49 -19.58 -18.65
N GLY A 260 -0.95 -19.63 -17.41
CA GLY A 260 -1.54 -18.49 -16.71
C GLY A 260 -0.54 -17.35 -16.50
N HIS A 261 0.65 -17.65 -15.99
CA HIS A 261 1.71 -16.68 -15.71
C HIS A 261 2.24 -16.01 -17.00
N ALA A 262 2.48 -16.78 -18.06
CA ALA A 262 2.81 -16.24 -19.38
C ALA A 262 1.70 -15.31 -19.94
N ALA A 263 0.44 -15.63 -19.67
CA ALA A 263 -0.70 -14.78 -20.03
C ALA A 263 -0.79 -13.52 -19.15
N GLN A 264 -0.52 -13.61 -17.84
CA GLN A 264 -0.46 -12.46 -16.91
C GLN A 264 0.67 -11.48 -17.27
N ILE A 265 1.88 -11.96 -17.60
CA ILE A 265 2.97 -11.11 -18.13
C ILE A 265 2.53 -10.41 -19.43
N SER A 266 1.79 -11.11 -20.29
CA SER A 266 1.26 -10.53 -21.54
C SER A 266 0.11 -9.54 -21.29
N ARG A 267 -0.68 -9.73 -20.22
CA ARG A 267 -1.73 -8.79 -19.76
C ARG A 267 -1.13 -7.53 -19.15
N PHE A 268 0.05 -7.64 -18.52
CA PHE A 268 0.84 -6.50 -18.05
C PHE A 268 1.36 -5.67 -19.24
N ASP A 269 1.87 -6.31 -20.28
CA ASP A 269 2.27 -5.66 -21.53
C ASP A 269 1.12 -4.88 -22.18
N THR A 270 -0.09 -5.47 -22.25
CA THR A 270 -1.25 -4.75 -22.80
C THR A 270 -1.73 -3.62 -21.90
N LEU A 271 -1.71 -3.79 -20.57
CA LEU A 271 -2.08 -2.75 -19.59
C LEU A 271 -1.17 -1.53 -19.71
N VAL A 272 0.15 -1.73 -19.76
CA VAL A 272 1.12 -0.66 -20.02
C VAL A 272 0.92 -0.08 -21.43
N GLY A 273 0.56 -0.93 -22.40
CA GLY A 273 0.16 -0.52 -23.74
C GLY A 273 -1.03 0.45 -23.77
N SER A 274 -2.08 0.21 -23.00
CA SER A 274 -3.27 1.05 -22.91
C SER A 274 -2.98 2.42 -22.26
N VAL A 275 -2.06 2.45 -21.28
CA VAL A 275 -1.54 3.70 -20.70
C VAL A 275 -0.85 4.53 -21.77
N VAL A 276 0.05 3.93 -22.57
CA VAL A 276 0.76 4.61 -23.67
C VAL A 276 -0.21 5.13 -24.73
N ASP A 277 -1.19 4.33 -25.15
CA ASP A 277 -2.18 4.74 -26.15
C ASP A 277 -3.11 5.84 -25.62
N THR A 278 -3.44 5.84 -24.33
CA THR A 278 -4.20 6.92 -23.68
C THR A 278 -3.39 8.21 -23.58
N LEU A 279 -2.10 8.14 -23.25
CA LEU A 279 -1.20 9.29 -23.27
C LEU A 279 -1.10 9.89 -24.68
N HIS A 280 -0.97 9.07 -25.73
CA HIS A 280 -0.99 9.55 -27.12
C HIS A 280 -2.33 10.15 -27.54
N ARG A 281 -3.46 9.51 -27.17
CA ARG A 281 -4.82 9.97 -27.47
C ARG A 281 -5.13 11.33 -26.86
N LEU A 282 -4.57 11.63 -25.69
CA LEU A 282 -4.69 12.91 -24.99
C LEU A 282 -3.59 13.93 -25.40
N GLY A 283 -2.57 13.52 -26.15
CA GLY A 283 -1.42 14.37 -26.53
C GLY A 283 -0.46 14.67 -25.37
N LEU A 284 -0.41 13.79 -24.38
CA LEU A 284 0.36 13.93 -23.14
C LEU A 284 1.74 13.27 -23.21
N GLU A 285 2.06 12.47 -24.23
CA GLU A 285 3.28 11.63 -24.23
C GLU A 285 4.57 12.45 -24.03
N ARG A 286 4.66 13.63 -24.64
CA ARG A 286 5.81 14.54 -24.50
C ARG A 286 5.93 15.18 -23.13
N HIS A 287 4.86 15.15 -22.34
CA HIS A 287 4.78 15.76 -21.01
C HIS A 287 4.64 14.73 -19.88
N THR A 288 4.55 13.43 -20.18
CA THR A 288 4.49 12.35 -19.19
C THR A 288 5.77 11.55 -19.17
N LEU A 289 6.39 11.41 -18.01
CA LEU A 289 7.41 10.40 -17.75
C LEU A 289 6.72 9.09 -17.37
N LEU A 290 6.86 8.07 -18.20
CA LEU A 290 6.48 6.69 -17.88
C LEU A 290 7.72 5.93 -17.38
N LEU A 291 7.59 5.32 -16.21
CA LEU A 291 8.55 4.41 -15.58
C LEU A 291 7.87 3.04 -15.42
N VAL A 292 8.56 1.95 -15.74
CA VAL A 292 8.04 0.58 -15.58
C VAL A 292 9.10 -0.32 -14.96
N THR A 293 8.79 -0.96 -13.83
CA THR A 293 9.71 -1.87 -13.12
C THR A 293 8.96 -2.95 -12.32
N SER A 294 9.68 -3.75 -11.52
CA SER A 294 9.15 -4.80 -10.63
C SER A 294 9.54 -4.54 -9.17
N ASP A 295 8.77 -5.06 -8.22
CA ASP A 295 9.07 -4.92 -6.79
C ASP A 295 10.13 -5.92 -6.27
N ASN A 296 10.28 -7.09 -6.89
CA ASN A 296 11.36 -8.05 -6.65
C ASN A 296 11.58 -8.98 -7.86
N GLY A 297 12.53 -9.92 -7.72
CA GLY A 297 12.78 -11.00 -8.68
C GLY A 297 11.60 -11.97 -8.87
N PRO A 298 11.72 -12.95 -9.79
CA PRO A 298 10.64 -13.85 -10.18
C PRO A 298 10.28 -14.87 -9.08
N HIS A 299 9.06 -15.39 -9.15
CA HIS A 299 8.50 -16.33 -8.17
C HIS A 299 8.41 -17.77 -8.67
N GLU A 300 8.13 -18.70 -7.77
CA GLU A 300 7.73 -20.09 -8.08
C GLU A 300 6.44 -20.51 -7.33
N GLU A 301 5.89 -19.61 -6.53
CA GLU A 301 4.55 -19.73 -5.92
C GLU A 301 3.48 -20.05 -6.97
N GLY A 302 2.39 -20.71 -6.55
CA GLY A 302 1.33 -21.18 -7.46
C GLY A 302 1.72 -22.38 -8.33
N GLY A 303 3.00 -22.79 -8.35
CA GLY A 303 3.49 -23.91 -9.15
C GLY A 303 4.08 -23.50 -10.51
N VAL A 304 4.39 -22.21 -10.69
CA VAL A 304 5.11 -21.69 -11.86
C VAL A 304 6.54 -22.23 -11.92
N ASP A 305 7.02 -22.51 -13.14
CA ASP A 305 8.42 -22.81 -13.41
C ASP A 305 9.17 -21.58 -13.98
N PRO A 306 9.87 -20.77 -13.15
CA PRO A 306 10.65 -19.64 -13.66
C PRO A 306 11.81 -20.06 -14.58
N ASP A 307 12.27 -21.31 -14.50
CA ASP A 307 13.38 -21.84 -15.31
C ASP A 307 12.92 -22.17 -16.74
N LEU A 308 11.65 -22.56 -16.91
CA LEU A 308 11.00 -22.72 -18.21
C LEU A 308 11.05 -21.42 -19.03
N PHE A 309 10.93 -20.29 -18.35
CA PHE A 309 10.83 -18.96 -18.96
C PHE A 309 12.17 -18.23 -19.08
N ASP A 310 13.27 -18.73 -18.49
CA ASP A 310 14.53 -17.97 -18.35
C ASP A 310 14.30 -16.66 -17.56
N ALA A 311 13.41 -16.68 -16.55
CA ALA A 311 12.86 -15.49 -15.87
C ALA A 311 13.92 -14.65 -15.11
N ASN A 312 15.08 -15.24 -14.80
CA ASN A 312 16.25 -14.53 -14.26
C ASN A 312 17.29 -14.14 -15.32
N GLY A 313 17.23 -14.72 -16.51
CA GLY A 313 18.32 -14.67 -17.48
C GLY A 313 19.64 -15.17 -16.87
N PRO A 314 20.75 -14.42 -16.98
CA PRO A 314 22.07 -14.85 -16.50
C PRO A 314 22.28 -14.68 -14.99
N LEU A 315 21.23 -14.39 -14.22
CA LEU A 315 21.31 -14.04 -12.80
C LEU A 315 20.92 -15.23 -11.89
N ARG A 316 21.41 -15.23 -10.64
CA ARG A 316 21.20 -16.31 -9.67
C ARG A 316 20.19 -15.93 -8.59
N GLY A 317 19.41 -16.89 -8.12
CA GLY A 317 18.39 -16.69 -7.09
C GLY A 317 17.06 -16.16 -7.63
N TYR A 318 16.03 -16.21 -6.79
CA TYR A 318 14.63 -15.86 -7.09
C TYR A 318 14.13 -14.91 -6.00
N LYS A 319 12.83 -14.60 -6.00
CA LYS A 319 12.15 -13.95 -4.85
C LYS A 319 12.60 -14.56 -3.52
N ARG A 320 12.93 -13.68 -2.55
CA ARG A 320 13.57 -13.94 -1.24
C ARG A 320 15.08 -14.24 -1.24
N ASN A 321 15.75 -14.50 -2.36
CA ASN A 321 17.22 -14.55 -2.35
C ASN A 321 17.82 -13.13 -2.40
N LEU A 322 18.98 -12.92 -1.76
CA LEU A 322 19.74 -11.66 -1.91
C LEU A 322 20.80 -11.72 -3.03
N TYR A 323 20.86 -12.84 -3.74
CA TYR A 323 21.53 -13.00 -5.03
C TYR A 323 20.85 -12.14 -6.12
N GLU A 324 21.55 -11.86 -7.22
CA GLU A 324 21.17 -10.88 -8.24
C GLU A 324 19.75 -11.09 -8.77
N GLY A 325 19.34 -12.30 -9.10
CA GLY A 325 18.00 -12.60 -9.62
C GLY A 325 16.87 -12.29 -8.64
N GLY A 326 17.13 -12.25 -7.33
CA GLY A 326 16.14 -11.88 -6.32
C GLY A 326 15.95 -10.37 -6.13
N VAL A 327 16.95 -9.55 -6.45
CA VAL A 327 16.96 -8.09 -6.19
C VAL A 327 17.17 -7.22 -7.44
N ARG A 328 17.58 -7.78 -8.58
CA ARG A 328 17.84 -7.06 -9.84
C ARG A 328 16.65 -7.25 -10.77
N VAL A 329 16.03 -6.14 -11.16
CA VAL A 329 14.70 -6.12 -11.80
C VAL A 329 14.77 -5.43 -13.16
N PRO A 330 13.83 -5.71 -14.09
CA PRO A 330 13.75 -4.93 -15.31
C PRO A 330 13.32 -3.50 -14.97
N PHE A 331 13.94 -2.48 -15.58
CA PHE A 331 13.51 -1.09 -15.42
C PHE A 331 13.60 -0.33 -16.76
N LEU A 332 12.49 0.30 -17.13
CA LEU A 332 12.32 1.09 -18.35
C LEU A 332 11.88 2.51 -18.00
N ALA A 333 12.38 3.49 -18.75
CA ALA A 333 11.93 4.88 -18.68
C ALA A 333 11.66 5.45 -20.08
N TRP A 334 10.54 6.16 -20.25
CA TRP A 334 10.09 6.68 -21.55
C TRP A 334 9.42 8.07 -21.37
N GLN A 335 9.91 9.06 -22.12
CA GLN A 335 9.26 10.36 -22.34
C GLN A 335 9.74 10.89 -23.70
N PRO A 336 8.95 10.77 -24.78
CA PRO A 336 9.36 11.14 -26.14
C PRO A 336 9.95 12.55 -26.28
N GLY A 337 11.22 12.63 -26.67
CA GLY A 337 11.95 13.88 -26.84
C GLY A 337 12.49 14.50 -25.54
N THR A 338 12.48 13.78 -24.43
CA THR A 338 13.15 14.15 -23.17
C THR A 338 14.09 13.04 -22.70
N VAL A 339 13.56 11.82 -22.53
CA VAL A 339 14.40 10.62 -22.34
C VAL A 339 15.08 10.27 -23.67
N ARG A 340 16.32 9.79 -23.61
CA ARG A 340 17.08 9.40 -24.81
C ARG A 340 16.58 8.08 -25.38
N ARG A 341 16.45 8.04 -26.71
CA ARG A 341 15.83 6.93 -27.44
C ARG A 341 16.79 5.78 -27.70
N GLY A 342 16.46 4.61 -27.18
CA GLY A 342 17.23 3.38 -27.35
C GLY A 342 18.56 3.37 -26.58
N GLU A 343 18.67 4.16 -25.50
CA GLU A 343 19.86 4.17 -24.64
C GLU A 343 19.78 3.00 -23.64
N VAL A 344 20.94 2.47 -23.25
CA VAL A 344 21.05 1.36 -22.30
C VAL A 344 21.95 1.80 -21.15
N SER A 345 21.39 1.94 -19.95
CA SER A 345 22.16 2.23 -18.74
C SER A 345 22.68 0.94 -18.12
N GLY A 346 24.01 0.78 -18.13
CA GLY A 346 24.71 -0.22 -17.34
C GLY A 346 25.00 0.20 -15.90
N ARG A 347 24.45 1.33 -15.43
CA ARG A 347 24.74 1.90 -14.10
C ARG A 347 23.91 1.21 -13.00
N PRO A 348 24.50 0.82 -11.86
CA PRO A 348 23.75 0.46 -10.66
C PRO A 348 22.75 1.55 -10.28
N THR A 349 21.47 1.20 -10.25
CA THR A 349 20.34 2.13 -10.07
C THR A 349 19.31 1.49 -9.11
N PRO A 350 19.48 1.63 -7.78
CA PRO A 350 18.50 1.10 -6.83
C PRO A 350 17.20 1.91 -6.88
N LEU A 351 16.04 1.27 -6.73
CA LEU A 351 14.75 1.95 -6.88
C LEU A 351 14.43 2.94 -5.74
N ILE A 352 15.21 2.94 -4.63
CA ILE A 352 15.18 4.00 -3.61
C ILE A 352 15.50 5.39 -4.20
N ASP A 353 16.22 5.44 -5.33
CA ASP A 353 16.54 6.67 -6.07
C ASP A 353 15.30 7.36 -6.63
N LEU A 354 14.15 6.67 -6.72
CA LEU A 354 12.94 7.26 -7.29
C LEU A 354 12.40 8.43 -6.46
N LEU A 355 12.42 8.40 -5.13
CA LEU A 355 11.90 9.53 -4.33
C LEU A 355 12.63 10.85 -4.66
N PRO A 356 13.96 10.98 -4.49
CA PRO A 356 14.67 12.22 -4.81
C PRO A 356 14.63 12.53 -6.32
N THR A 357 14.58 11.52 -7.20
CA THR A 357 14.42 11.72 -8.65
C THR A 357 13.08 12.39 -8.99
N LEU A 358 11.96 11.84 -8.50
CA LEU A 358 10.64 12.41 -8.76
C LEU A 358 10.51 13.80 -8.13
N ALA A 359 11.11 14.01 -6.95
CA ALA A 359 11.18 15.31 -6.31
C ALA A 359 11.88 16.37 -7.18
N GLU A 360 13.08 16.07 -7.71
CA GLU A 360 13.82 16.97 -8.62
C GLU A 360 13.01 17.26 -9.89
N LEU A 361 12.45 16.24 -10.52
CA LEU A 361 11.65 16.36 -11.76
C LEU A 361 10.36 17.17 -11.56
N ALA A 362 9.76 17.12 -10.38
CA ALA A 362 8.60 17.94 -10.00
C ALA A 362 8.96 19.37 -9.55
N GLY A 363 10.26 19.65 -9.36
CA GLY A 363 10.74 20.87 -8.70
C GLY A 363 10.25 20.98 -7.26
N ALA A 364 10.15 19.84 -6.56
CA ALA A 364 9.82 19.71 -5.14
C ALA A 364 11.11 19.68 -4.29
N PRO A 365 11.07 20.08 -3.01
CA PRO A 365 12.18 19.83 -2.10
C PRO A 365 12.24 18.33 -1.78
N ALA A 366 13.35 17.66 -2.05
CA ALA A 366 13.55 16.31 -1.53
C ALA A 366 13.72 16.38 0.01
N PRO A 367 13.19 15.39 0.77
CA PRO A 367 13.65 15.13 2.13
C PRO A 367 15.13 14.76 2.11
N ARG A 368 15.86 15.10 3.17
CA ARG A 368 17.31 14.85 3.30
C ARG A 368 17.66 13.64 4.18
N ASP A 369 16.64 13.02 4.76
CA ASP A 369 16.67 11.80 5.57
C ASP A 369 16.32 10.57 4.73
N VAL A 370 16.91 10.47 3.53
CA VAL A 370 16.72 9.38 2.57
C VAL A 370 18.07 8.86 2.07
N ASP A 371 18.13 7.57 1.74
CA ASP A 371 19.35 6.91 1.26
C ASP A 371 19.52 7.06 -0.27
N GLY A 372 18.42 7.27 -0.99
CA GLY A 372 18.40 7.40 -2.45
C GLY A 372 19.09 8.66 -2.99
N LEU A 373 19.55 8.59 -4.24
CA LEU A 373 20.21 9.66 -4.97
C LEU A 373 19.46 9.97 -6.28
N SER A 374 19.30 11.25 -6.64
CA SER A 374 18.54 11.60 -7.85
C SER A 374 19.21 11.12 -9.14
N LEU A 375 18.52 10.24 -9.87
CA LEU A 375 18.88 9.81 -11.22
C LEU A 375 18.27 10.69 -12.32
N ALA A 376 17.64 11.83 -11.96
CA ALA A 376 17.04 12.76 -12.91
C ALA A 376 17.99 13.22 -14.05
N PRO A 377 19.32 13.37 -13.85
CA PRO A 377 20.26 13.65 -14.96
C PRO A 377 20.36 12.55 -16.02
N LEU A 378 19.98 11.29 -15.71
CA LEU A 378 19.88 10.20 -16.69
C LEU A 378 18.60 10.32 -17.54
N LEU A 379 17.51 10.75 -16.90
CA LEU A 379 16.19 10.88 -17.51
C LEU A 379 16.05 12.19 -18.31
N ARG A 380 16.79 13.23 -17.89
CA ARG A 380 16.81 14.58 -18.49
C ARG A 380 18.23 15.11 -18.73
N PRO A 381 19.05 14.40 -19.54
CA PRO A 381 20.43 14.79 -19.75
C PRO A 381 20.51 16.13 -20.51
N ALA A 382 21.16 17.12 -19.89
CA ALA A 382 21.33 18.45 -20.46
C ALA A 382 21.97 18.41 -21.86
N ALA A 383 21.53 19.31 -22.75
CA ALA A 383 21.97 19.34 -24.14
C ALA A 383 23.51 19.39 -24.25
N GLY A 384 24.09 18.40 -24.94
CA GLY A 384 25.54 18.27 -25.13
C GLY A 384 26.33 17.66 -23.95
N ARG A 385 25.68 17.21 -22.86
CA ARG A 385 26.34 16.47 -21.77
C ARG A 385 26.07 14.96 -21.84
N GLY A 386 26.96 14.16 -21.26
CA GLY A 386 26.77 12.73 -21.07
C GLY A 386 25.88 12.40 -19.86
N THR A 387 25.46 11.14 -19.77
CA THR A 387 24.70 10.57 -18.63
C THR A 387 25.59 10.32 -17.39
N GLU A 388 26.89 10.58 -17.47
CA GLU A 388 27.88 10.52 -16.38
C GLU A 388 27.63 11.48 -15.21
N THR A 389 26.64 12.38 -15.31
CA THR A 389 26.40 13.48 -14.37
C THR A 389 25.53 13.14 -13.16
N ALA A 390 24.93 11.95 -13.10
CA ALA A 390 24.16 11.51 -11.93
C ALA A 390 25.07 11.17 -10.73
N PRO A 391 24.67 11.46 -9.47
CA PRO A 391 25.41 11.06 -8.27
C PRO A 391 25.47 9.53 -8.11
N ALA A 392 26.57 9.00 -7.59
CA ALA A 392 26.79 7.56 -7.42
C ALA A 392 26.73 7.17 -5.94
N HIS A 393 26.10 6.02 -5.67
CA HIS A 393 26.11 5.39 -4.35
C HIS A 393 27.52 4.95 -3.96
N ALA A 394 27.88 5.15 -2.69
CA ALA A 394 29.09 4.57 -2.12
C ALA A 394 28.96 3.04 -2.04
N HIS A 395 27.77 2.56 -1.66
CA HIS A 395 27.37 1.16 -1.67
C HIS A 395 25.83 1.06 -1.69
N LEU A 396 25.32 -0.13 -2.01
CA LEU A 396 23.92 -0.52 -1.90
C LEU A 396 23.78 -1.57 -0.79
N TYR A 397 22.66 -1.58 -0.06
CA TYR A 397 22.41 -2.51 1.04
C TYR A 397 21.01 -3.12 0.97
N TRP A 398 20.92 -4.41 1.32
CA TRP A 398 19.67 -5.17 1.42
C TRP A 398 19.63 -5.99 2.71
N TYR A 399 18.42 -6.16 3.27
CA TYR A 399 18.13 -6.98 4.43
C TYR A 399 16.98 -7.95 4.14
N ARG A 400 17.02 -9.13 4.77
CA ARG A 400 15.94 -10.12 4.75
C ARG A 400 15.81 -10.77 6.11
N ASN A 401 14.59 -10.77 6.66
CA ASN A 401 14.18 -11.66 7.75
C ASN A 401 12.77 -12.21 7.47
N ASP A 402 12.59 -12.83 6.30
CA ASP A 402 11.31 -13.33 5.81
C ASP A 402 10.98 -14.73 6.38
N PRO A 403 9.72 -15.03 6.74
CA PRO A 403 9.29 -16.37 7.13
C PRO A 403 8.95 -17.29 5.95
N GLY A 404 8.96 -16.79 4.70
CA GLY A 404 8.62 -17.56 3.51
C GLY A 404 9.76 -18.41 2.98
N SER A 405 9.42 -19.53 2.35
CA SER A 405 10.36 -20.46 1.71
C SER A 405 9.69 -21.16 0.54
N THR A 406 10.40 -21.20 -0.59
CA THR A 406 10.02 -21.98 -1.78
C THR A 406 11.19 -22.90 -2.20
N ALA A 407 10.97 -23.83 -3.13
CA ALA A 407 11.89 -24.94 -3.37
C ALA A 407 13.22 -24.51 -4.00
N ARG A 408 13.19 -23.78 -5.13
CA ARG A 408 14.39 -23.24 -5.80
C ARG A 408 15.05 -22.15 -4.97
N ALA A 409 14.27 -21.23 -4.40
CA ALA A 409 14.84 -20.16 -3.57
C ALA A 409 15.64 -20.73 -2.37
N ASN A 410 15.13 -21.79 -1.72
CA ASN A 410 15.86 -22.47 -0.64
C ASN A 410 17.04 -23.32 -1.13
N ALA A 411 16.97 -23.88 -2.35
CA ALA A 411 18.11 -24.57 -2.95
C ALA A 411 19.27 -23.60 -3.24
N GLU A 412 18.98 -22.42 -3.78
CA GLU A 412 19.97 -21.37 -4.03
C GLU A 412 20.59 -20.82 -2.75
N ASP A 413 19.78 -20.60 -1.72
CA ASP A 413 20.25 -20.27 -0.37
C ASP A 413 20.92 -21.46 0.34
N ARG A 414 21.03 -22.65 -0.29
CA ARG A 414 21.63 -23.88 0.28
C ARG A 414 21.03 -24.28 1.65
N GLY A 415 19.71 -24.15 1.79
CA GLY A 415 18.98 -24.43 3.03
C GLY A 415 18.91 -23.25 4.02
N ARG A 416 19.28 -22.04 3.61
CA ARG A 416 19.40 -20.86 4.49
C ARG A 416 18.28 -19.81 4.32
N ILE A 417 17.25 -20.06 3.52
CA ILE A 417 16.23 -19.04 3.17
C ILE A 417 15.51 -18.44 4.38
N LEU A 418 15.22 -19.27 5.40
CA LEU A 418 14.54 -18.89 6.63
C LEU A 418 15.46 -18.24 7.69
N LYS A 419 16.72 -17.93 7.33
CA LYS A 419 17.66 -17.21 8.20
C LYS A 419 17.67 -15.72 7.86
N THR A 420 17.99 -14.90 8.85
CA THR A 420 18.33 -13.49 8.62
C THR A 420 19.51 -13.43 7.66
N ALA A 421 19.36 -12.63 6.61
CA ALA A 421 20.39 -12.42 5.61
C ALA A 421 20.53 -10.94 5.29
N GLU A 422 21.73 -10.56 4.88
CA GLU A 422 22.05 -9.22 4.43
C GLU A 422 22.92 -9.29 3.19
N ALA A 423 22.88 -8.25 2.36
CA ALA A 423 23.79 -8.09 1.24
C ALA A 423 24.24 -6.64 1.11
N VAL A 424 25.49 -6.45 0.67
CA VAL A 424 26.04 -5.14 0.31
C VAL A 424 26.69 -5.25 -1.06
N ARG A 425 26.52 -4.23 -1.89
CA ARG A 425 27.27 -4.06 -3.14
C ARG A 425 28.04 -2.76 -3.13
N ARG A 426 29.33 -2.79 -3.43
CA ARG A 426 30.18 -1.61 -3.66
C ARG A 426 30.93 -1.78 -4.98
N GLU A 427 30.80 -0.80 -5.87
CA GLU A 427 31.31 -0.88 -7.24
C GLU A 427 30.78 -2.16 -7.92
N ASP A 428 31.66 -3.10 -8.28
CA ASP A 428 31.29 -4.42 -8.83
C ASP A 428 31.41 -5.58 -7.82
N TRP A 429 31.86 -5.31 -6.59
CA TRP A 429 31.94 -6.31 -5.53
C TRP A 429 30.64 -6.40 -4.75
N LYS A 430 30.14 -7.62 -4.55
CA LYS A 430 28.94 -7.91 -3.77
C LYS A 430 29.22 -8.96 -2.73
N ALA A 431 28.83 -8.69 -1.49
CA ALA A 431 28.87 -9.66 -0.39
C ALA A 431 27.46 -9.99 0.06
N VAL A 432 27.21 -11.26 0.37
CA VAL A 432 25.96 -11.77 0.94
C VAL A 432 26.30 -12.53 2.21
N ARG A 433 25.58 -12.29 3.32
CA ARG A 433 25.79 -13.02 4.58
C ARG A 433 24.51 -13.58 5.18
N PHE A 434 24.65 -14.74 5.84
CA PHE A 434 23.56 -15.46 6.49
C PHE A 434 23.87 -15.70 7.98
N ALA A 435 22.95 -15.33 8.86
CA ALA A 435 23.05 -15.58 10.29
C ALA A 435 22.94 -17.09 10.62
N PRO A 436 23.32 -17.53 11.83
CA PRO A 436 23.00 -18.87 12.32
C PRO A 436 21.48 -19.14 12.40
N GLY A 437 20.65 -18.11 12.64
CA GLY A 437 19.19 -18.21 12.77
C GLY A 437 18.44 -16.96 12.23
N ARG A 438 17.36 -16.54 12.89
CA ARG A 438 16.58 -15.31 12.59
C ARG A 438 16.95 -14.10 13.46
N ASP A 439 18.09 -14.19 14.14
CA ASP A 439 18.67 -13.15 14.98
C ASP A 439 19.75 -12.38 14.19
N ARG A 440 19.79 -11.05 14.35
CA ARG A 440 20.77 -10.16 13.72
C ARG A 440 21.92 -9.80 14.66
N GLU A 441 21.72 -9.82 15.98
CA GLU A 441 22.71 -9.34 16.97
C GLU A 441 23.85 -10.34 17.22
N VAL A 442 23.75 -11.55 16.65
CA VAL A 442 24.79 -12.57 16.65
C VAL A 442 26.13 -12.03 16.09
N PRO A 443 27.27 -12.24 16.80
CA PRO A 443 28.57 -11.70 16.38
C PRO A 443 29.00 -12.14 14.98
N ASP A 444 29.67 -11.23 14.25
CA ASP A 444 30.01 -11.37 12.83
C ASP A 444 30.74 -12.68 12.49
N GLU A 445 31.58 -13.22 13.39
CA GLU A 445 32.29 -14.49 13.22
C GLU A 445 31.37 -15.73 13.16
N ASN A 446 30.09 -15.60 13.50
CA ASN A 446 29.07 -16.64 13.39
C ASN A 446 28.25 -16.56 12.09
N TRP A 447 28.39 -15.47 11.32
CA TRP A 447 27.73 -15.31 10.03
C TRP A 447 28.49 -16.07 8.94
N GLN A 448 27.74 -16.66 8.00
CA GLN A 448 28.30 -17.25 6.79
C GLN A 448 28.32 -16.19 5.70
N LEU A 449 29.50 -15.68 5.34
CA LEU A 449 29.73 -14.68 4.30
C LEU A 449 30.14 -15.33 2.98
N GLU A 450 29.58 -14.86 1.88
CA GLU A 450 29.93 -15.18 0.50
C GLU A 450 30.28 -13.86 -0.24
N LEU A 451 31.26 -13.86 -1.15
CA LEU A 451 31.77 -12.67 -1.83
C LEU A 451 31.93 -12.90 -3.34
N TYR A 452 31.44 -11.98 -4.15
CA TYR A 452 31.35 -12.09 -5.61
C TYR A 452 31.86 -10.84 -6.33
N ASP A 453 32.37 -11.04 -7.55
CA ASP A 453 32.84 -10.02 -8.48
C ASP A 453 31.89 -9.97 -9.69
N LEU A 454 30.90 -9.09 -9.64
CA LEU A 454 29.81 -9.00 -10.61
C LEU A 454 30.28 -8.56 -12.01
N ALA A 455 31.47 -7.94 -12.13
CA ALA A 455 32.07 -7.61 -13.43
C ALA A 455 32.58 -8.86 -14.17
N ARG A 456 32.74 -10.00 -13.48
CA ARG A 456 33.18 -11.29 -14.03
C ARG A 456 32.15 -12.40 -13.86
N ASP A 457 31.31 -12.32 -12.83
CA ASP A 457 30.42 -13.38 -12.37
C ASP A 457 29.08 -12.81 -11.87
N GLN A 458 28.29 -12.21 -12.78
CA GLN A 458 26.92 -11.74 -12.49
C GLN A 458 25.92 -12.85 -12.12
N GLY A 459 26.34 -14.11 -12.19
CA GLY A 459 25.60 -15.28 -11.72
C GLY A 459 26.04 -15.77 -10.34
N GLU A 460 26.94 -15.06 -9.65
CA GLU A 460 27.39 -15.34 -8.28
C GLU A 460 27.73 -16.83 -8.04
N THR A 461 28.45 -17.41 -9.00
CA THR A 461 28.80 -18.83 -9.06
C THR A 461 30.06 -19.16 -8.26
N THR A 462 30.98 -18.19 -8.13
CA THR A 462 32.33 -18.36 -7.59
C THR A 462 32.51 -17.50 -6.35
N ASP A 463 32.39 -18.11 -5.16
CA ASP A 463 32.68 -17.42 -3.90
C ASP A 463 34.19 -17.13 -3.76
N LEU A 464 34.53 -15.87 -3.55
CA LEU A 464 35.87 -15.34 -3.43
C LEU A 464 36.25 -14.98 -1.98
N ALA A 465 35.35 -15.12 -1.00
CA ALA A 465 35.57 -14.64 0.38
C ALA A 465 36.85 -15.18 1.01
N GLY A 466 37.10 -16.49 0.87
CA GLY A 466 38.31 -17.15 1.37
C GLY A 466 39.62 -16.76 0.67
N SER A 467 39.55 -16.08 -0.49
CA SER A 467 40.73 -15.56 -1.22
C SER A 467 40.94 -14.05 -1.06
N HIS A 468 39.90 -13.31 -0.66
CA HIS A 468 39.92 -11.86 -0.46
C HIS A 468 39.52 -11.45 0.97
N PRO A 469 40.14 -12.00 2.04
CA PRO A 469 39.68 -11.84 3.43
C PRO A 469 39.68 -10.38 3.93
N ALA A 470 40.55 -9.52 3.39
CA ALA A 470 40.55 -8.09 3.73
C ALA A 470 39.31 -7.36 3.19
N LEU A 471 38.90 -7.64 1.95
CA LEU A 471 37.70 -7.08 1.34
C LEU A 471 36.43 -7.66 1.97
N ALA A 472 36.44 -8.96 2.32
CA ALA A 472 35.37 -9.61 3.07
C ALA A 472 35.13 -8.93 4.44
N ALA A 473 36.20 -8.60 5.18
CA ALA A 473 36.10 -7.86 6.44
C ALA A 473 35.62 -6.41 6.24
N GLU A 474 36.04 -5.75 5.16
CA GLU A 474 35.64 -4.38 4.81
C GLU A 474 34.15 -4.29 4.43
N LEU A 475 33.64 -5.23 3.63
CA LEU A 475 32.21 -5.27 3.29
C LEU A 475 31.36 -5.71 4.49
N THR A 476 31.87 -6.55 5.39
CA THR A 476 31.23 -6.83 6.69
C THR A 476 31.11 -5.58 7.57
N ALA A 477 32.06 -4.65 7.51
CA ALA A 477 31.94 -3.36 8.19
C ALA A 477 30.82 -2.51 7.57
N LEU A 478 30.75 -2.38 6.23
CA LEU A 478 29.65 -1.67 5.57
C LEU A 478 28.27 -2.28 5.85
N LEU A 479 28.16 -3.61 5.91
CA LEU A 479 26.93 -4.32 6.31
C LEU A 479 26.48 -3.97 7.74
N ARG A 480 27.43 -3.76 8.66
CA ARG A 480 27.14 -3.32 10.02
C ARG A 480 26.72 -1.85 10.07
N ASP A 481 27.45 -0.99 9.37
CA ASP A 481 27.29 0.47 9.39
C ASP A 481 26.06 0.96 8.60
N SER A 482 25.45 0.10 7.76
CA SER A 482 24.22 0.38 6.98
C SER A 482 22.91 0.05 7.72
N TRP A 483 22.96 -0.21 9.03
CA TRP A 483 21.78 -0.56 9.83
C TRP A 483 21.56 0.42 10.98
N ALA A 484 20.32 0.93 11.06
CA ALA A 484 19.82 1.61 12.24
C ALA A 484 18.55 0.89 12.72
N GLU A 485 18.58 0.39 13.96
CA GLU A 485 17.42 -0.31 14.53
C GLU A 485 16.20 0.61 14.52
N GLU A 486 16.34 1.79 15.13
CA GLU A 486 15.50 2.97 14.92
C GLU A 486 16.22 3.94 13.98
N TYR A 487 15.60 4.32 12.86
CA TYR A 487 16.12 5.37 11.97
C TYR A 487 15.35 6.69 12.18
N PRO A 488 16.00 7.78 12.64
CA PRO A 488 15.31 9.01 12.98
C PRO A 488 14.90 9.82 11.74
N ARG A 489 13.59 9.89 11.47
CA ARG A 489 13.00 10.77 10.44
C ARG A 489 13.02 12.23 10.87
N GLU A 490 13.11 13.17 9.92
CA GLU A 490 12.94 14.60 10.20
C GLU A 490 11.48 15.08 10.04
N ASP A 491 11.08 16.14 10.78
CA ASP A 491 9.79 16.82 10.53
C ASP A 491 9.81 17.35 9.07
N TYR A 492 9.05 16.74 8.15
CA TYR A 492 8.97 17.13 6.75
C TYR A 492 7.52 17.40 6.33
N GLY A 493 7.26 18.60 5.80
CA GLY A 493 5.89 18.98 5.47
C GLY A 493 5.07 19.22 6.73
N VAL A 494 3.79 18.83 6.73
CA VAL A 494 2.85 19.14 7.83
C VAL A 494 2.32 17.91 8.52
N HIS A 495 2.47 17.89 9.85
CA HIS A 495 1.82 16.92 10.73
C HIS A 495 0.82 17.64 11.63
N VAL A 496 -0.28 16.96 11.96
CA VAL A 496 -1.33 17.47 12.87
C VAL A 496 -1.43 16.49 14.02
N THR A 497 -1.58 17.01 15.24
CA THR A 497 -1.69 16.17 16.44
C THR A 497 -2.78 16.73 17.33
N GLY A 498 -3.86 15.97 17.51
CA GLY A 498 -4.99 16.31 18.38
C GLY A 498 -5.62 15.04 18.96
N PRO A 499 -6.60 15.17 19.85
CA PRO A 499 -7.34 14.00 20.33
C PRO A 499 -8.14 13.37 19.19
N ALA A 500 -8.33 12.05 19.27
CA ALA A 500 -9.23 11.32 18.36
C ALA A 500 -10.72 11.62 18.63
N LEU A 501 -11.05 12.22 19.77
CA LEU A 501 -12.42 12.55 20.19
C LEU A 501 -12.55 14.05 20.51
N ALA A 502 -13.64 14.68 20.07
CA ALA A 502 -14.05 16.02 20.51
C ALA A 502 -15.51 16.01 20.96
N LEU A 503 -15.79 16.56 22.14
CA LEU A 503 -17.13 16.55 22.74
C LEU A 503 -17.93 17.78 22.28
N PRO A 504 -19.25 17.66 22.02
CA PRO A 504 -20.09 18.77 21.57
C PRO A 504 -20.00 19.99 22.50
N GLY A 505 -19.48 21.11 21.98
CA GLY A 505 -19.34 22.36 22.73
C GLY A 505 -18.10 22.49 23.63
N GLU A 506 -17.34 21.42 23.90
CA GLU A 506 -16.10 21.48 24.69
C GLU A 506 -14.87 21.77 23.79
N PRO A 507 -13.92 22.63 24.22
CA PRO A 507 -12.74 22.92 23.43
C PRO A 507 -11.67 21.82 23.55
N VAL A 508 -11.14 21.37 22.41
CA VAL A 508 -9.97 20.49 22.30
C VAL A 508 -8.76 21.27 21.79
N THR A 509 -7.55 20.87 22.22
CA THR A 509 -6.30 21.45 21.69
C THR A 509 -5.78 20.61 20.54
N VAL A 510 -5.47 21.27 19.42
CA VAL A 510 -4.86 20.67 18.22
C VAL A 510 -3.55 21.37 17.94
N ALA A 511 -2.45 20.62 17.92
CA ALA A 511 -1.16 21.07 17.46
C ALA A 511 -1.03 20.88 15.94
N VAL A 512 -0.35 21.82 15.29
CA VAL A 512 0.03 21.71 13.87
C VAL A 512 1.51 22.04 13.76
N THR A 513 2.23 21.17 13.09
CA THR A 513 3.69 21.15 12.93
C THR A 513 4.01 21.32 11.45
N PHE A 514 4.94 22.21 11.10
CA PHE A 514 5.42 22.41 9.74
C PHE A 514 6.95 22.41 9.74
N GLY A 515 7.54 21.31 9.29
CA GLY A 515 8.98 21.08 9.32
C GLY A 515 9.64 21.15 7.95
N ASN A 516 10.88 21.62 7.92
CA ASN A 516 11.72 21.67 6.73
C ASN A 516 12.84 20.62 6.80
N GLY A 517 12.49 19.34 6.67
CA GLY A 517 13.44 18.25 6.47
C GLY A 517 14.14 18.24 5.09
N SER A 518 14.38 19.39 4.46
CA SER A 518 15.05 19.51 3.16
C SER A 518 16.27 20.43 3.21
N ASP A 519 17.24 20.23 2.32
CA ASP A 519 18.52 20.97 2.31
C ASP A 519 18.42 22.46 1.94
N HIS A 520 17.22 22.98 1.69
CA HIS A 520 17.00 24.35 1.25
C HIS A 520 16.09 25.11 2.20
N ALA A 521 16.54 26.27 2.68
CA ALA A 521 15.77 27.10 3.58
C ALA A 521 14.52 27.67 2.88
N TRP A 522 13.34 27.37 3.42
CA TRP A 522 12.07 27.88 2.91
C TRP A 522 11.82 29.31 3.41
N THR A 523 11.08 30.10 2.64
CA THR A 523 10.77 31.51 2.97
C THR A 523 9.27 31.78 3.01
N GLY A 524 8.85 32.71 3.86
CA GLY A 524 7.43 33.06 4.05
C GLY A 524 6.58 31.91 4.59
N ALA A 525 7.12 31.12 5.52
CA ALA A 525 6.48 29.93 6.10
C ALA A 525 5.26 30.29 6.97
N ARG A 526 4.11 29.74 6.60
CA ARG A 526 2.78 29.99 7.19
C ARG A 526 2.11 28.67 7.56
N LEU A 527 1.34 28.67 8.64
CA LEU A 527 0.50 27.55 9.07
C LEU A 527 -0.97 27.97 9.22
N ARG A 528 -1.87 27.25 8.56
CA ARG A 528 -3.32 27.38 8.68
C ARG A 528 -3.93 26.07 9.21
N LEU A 529 -4.98 26.17 10.01
CA LEU A 529 -5.87 25.07 10.38
C LEU A 529 -7.29 25.47 10.02
N ASP A 530 -7.94 24.66 9.21
CA ASP A 530 -9.34 24.75 8.81
C ASP A 530 -10.14 23.65 9.51
N VAL A 531 -11.34 24.01 9.95
CA VAL A 531 -12.27 23.16 10.71
C VAL A 531 -13.59 23.04 9.95
N PRO A 532 -14.42 22.01 10.23
CA PRO A 532 -15.72 21.84 9.56
C PRO A 532 -16.66 23.02 9.81
N GLU A 533 -17.70 23.15 8.98
CA GLU A 533 -18.64 24.27 9.08
C GLU A 533 -19.32 24.34 10.47
N GLY A 534 -19.45 25.56 11.00
CA GLY A 534 -19.99 25.82 12.35
C GLY A 534 -19.04 25.52 13.51
N TRP A 535 -17.95 24.77 13.31
CA TRP A 535 -16.92 24.58 14.33
C TRP A 535 -16.14 25.90 14.55
N ARG A 536 -15.74 26.15 15.79
CA ARG A 536 -14.90 27.32 16.13
C ARG A 536 -13.45 26.91 16.18
N VAL A 537 -12.56 27.76 15.67
CA VAL A 537 -11.11 27.62 15.82
C VAL A 537 -10.51 28.96 16.27
N ARG A 538 -9.57 28.92 17.23
CA ARG A 538 -8.76 30.08 17.63
C ARG A 538 -7.33 29.65 17.97
N PRO A 539 -6.29 30.46 17.73
CA PRO A 539 -4.94 30.15 18.19
C PRO A 539 -4.89 30.08 19.72
N ALA A 540 -4.42 28.97 20.28
CA ALA A 540 -4.28 28.77 21.73
C ALA A 540 -3.15 29.63 22.33
N ARG A 541 -2.19 30.04 21.49
CA ARG A 541 -1.12 31.01 21.79
C ARG A 541 -0.81 31.84 20.55
N ALA A 542 -0.30 33.05 20.75
CA ALA A 542 0.15 33.93 19.67
C ALA A 542 1.49 33.43 19.07
N GLY A 543 1.42 32.57 18.05
CA GLY A 543 2.57 32.15 17.25
C GLY A 543 2.59 32.84 15.88
N GLY A 544 3.60 33.66 15.62
CA GLY A 544 3.74 34.42 14.35
C GLY A 544 4.06 33.54 13.13
N ASP A 545 3.99 34.12 11.93
CA ASP A 545 4.54 33.50 10.71
C ASP A 545 6.08 33.56 10.75
N ARG A 546 6.77 32.59 10.13
CA ARG A 546 8.24 32.61 10.03
C ARG A 546 8.67 33.13 8.66
N GLY A 547 9.38 34.27 8.63
CA GLY A 547 9.93 34.82 7.39
C GLY A 547 10.90 33.87 6.68
N ARG A 548 11.58 33.00 7.44
CA ARG A 548 12.45 31.91 6.97
C ARG A 548 12.35 30.70 7.90
N LEU A 549 12.49 29.50 7.33
CA LEU A 549 12.58 28.22 8.03
C LEU A 549 13.78 27.46 7.44
N ALA A 550 14.86 27.30 8.19
CA ALA A 550 16.09 26.64 7.72
C ALA A 550 15.93 25.11 7.62
N PRO A 551 16.84 24.39 6.94
CA PRO A 551 16.91 22.92 7.00
C PRO A 551 16.93 22.42 8.45
N GLY A 552 16.11 21.41 8.76
CA GLY A 552 15.92 20.87 10.11
C GLY A 552 15.18 21.79 11.09
N GLU A 553 14.65 22.95 10.67
CA GLU A 553 13.79 23.77 11.54
C GLU A 553 12.30 23.46 11.37
N THR A 554 11.58 23.55 12.49
CA THR A 554 10.14 23.33 12.56
C THR A 554 9.39 24.56 13.10
N LEU A 555 8.32 24.95 12.42
CA LEU A 555 7.31 25.90 12.89
C LEU A 555 6.15 25.11 13.52
N ARG A 556 5.86 25.34 14.81
CA ARG A 556 4.73 24.69 15.51
C ARG A 556 3.70 25.75 15.96
N ARG A 557 2.41 25.41 15.84
CA ARG A 557 1.27 26.20 16.35
C ARG A 557 0.31 25.30 17.12
N SER A 558 -0.46 25.88 18.03
CA SER A 558 -1.55 25.19 18.72
C SER A 558 -2.84 26.00 18.60
N PHE A 559 -3.93 25.31 18.38
CA PHE A 559 -5.27 25.86 18.19
C PHE A 559 -6.23 25.23 19.19
N GLU A 560 -7.11 26.04 19.77
CA GLU A 560 -8.33 25.52 20.40
C GLU A 560 -9.40 25.37 19.33
N VAL A 561 -9.91 24.15 19.17
CA VAL A 561 -10.99 23.79 18.26
C VAL A 561 -12.21 23.42 19.11
N THR A 562 -13.41 23.88 18.75
CA THR A 562 -14.64 23.59 19.51
C THR A 562 -15.75 23.16 18.56
N PRO A 563 -16.27 21.93 18.66
CA PRO A 563 -17.45 21.51 17.91
C PRO A 563 -18.70 22.31 18.33
N PRO A 564 -19.71 22.45 17.45
CA PRO A 564 -21.04 22.89 17.86
C PRO A 564 -21.62 22.03 18.98
N ALA A 565 -22.41 22.63 19.89
CA ALA A 565 -23.08 21.89 20.97
C ALA A 565 -24.16 20.91 20.48
N GLY A 566 -24.63 21.08 19.24
CA GLY A 566 -25.54 20.18 18.53
C GLY A 566 -24.90 19.57 17.28
N VAL A 567 -23.58 19.33 17.28
CA VAL A 567 -22.91 18.60 16.21
C VAL A 567 -23.44 17.16 16.14
N ALA A 568 -23.64 16.64 14.93
CA ALA A 568 -24.03 15.25 14.72
C ALA A 568 -22.86 14.30 15.08
N ALA A 569 -23.17 13.09 15.54
CA ALA A 569 -22.17 12.06 15.78
C ALA A 569 -21.51 11.58 14.48
N GLY A 570 -20.25 11.16 14.56
CA GLY A 570 -19.48 10.67 13.40
C GLY A 570 -18.06 11.24 13.33
N THR A 571 -17.35 10.87 12.25
CA THR A 571 -15.95 11.26 12.01
C THR A 571 -15.86 12.53 11.16
N TRP A 572 -15.16 13.53 11.67
CA TRP A 572 -14.86 14.78 10.98
C TRP A 572 -13.37 14.85 10.66
N ARG A 573 -12.96 15.61 9.63
CA ARG A 573 -11.54 15.81 9.30
C ARG A 573 -11.14 17.27 9.48
N LEU A 574 -10.22 17.54 10.41
CA LEU A 574 -9.57 18.84 10.56
C LEU A 574 -8.46 18.93 9.52
N ARG A 575 -8.37 20.03 8.76
CA ARG A 575 -7.43 20.16 7.64
C ARG A 575 -6.40 21.23 7.92
N ALA A 576 -5.11 20.89 7.89
CA ALA A 576 -4.02 21.83 8.02
C ALA A 576 -3.35 22.10 6.67
N THR A 577 -2.78 23.30 6.52
CA THR A 577 -1.97 23.65 5.35
C THR A 577 -0.75 24.45 5.79
N GLY A 578 0.42 23.92 5.44
CA GLY A 578 1.72 24.59 5.55
C GLY A 578 2.11 25.14 4.20
N SER A 579 2.39 26.44 4.11
CA SER A 579 2.75 27.08 2.83
C SER A 579 4.01 27.91 2.97
N ALA A 580 4.86 27.86 1.95
CA ALA A 580 6.15 28.56 1.90
C ALA A 580 6.63 28.73 0.44
N ARG A 581 7.83 29.27 0.27
CA ARG A 581 8.59 29.23 -0.98
C ARG A 581 9.92 28.51 -0.79
N GLY A 582 10.17 27.49 -1.61
CA GLY A 582 11.43 26.73 -1.64
C GLY A 582 12.49 27.37 -2.55
N ALA A 583 13.39 26.54 -3.06
CA ALA A 583 14.39 26.95 -4.05
C ALA A 583 13.76 27.61 -5.28
N ALA A 584 14.50 28.54 -5.90
CA ALA A 584 14.04 29.40 -7.00
C ALA A 584 12.72 30.18 -6.73
N GLY A 585 12.24 30.24 -5.47
CA GLY A 585 10.97 30.88 -5.11
C GLY A 585 9.72 30.02 -5.39
N ALA A 586 9.90 28.75 -5.75
CA ALA A 586 8.83 27.81 -6.07
C ALA A 586 7.82 27.70 -4.91
N ALA A 587 6.53 27.80 -5.21
CA ALA A 587 5.48 27.74 -4.20
C ALA A 587 5.32 26.31 -3.66
N LEU A 588 5.36 26.19 -2.33
CA LEU A 588 5.15 24.95 -1.60
C LEU A 588 3.83 25.03 -0.82
N SER A 589 3.04 23.97 -0.88
CA SER A 589 1.77 23.85 -0.14
C SER A 589 1.59 22.40 0.30
N PHE A 590 1.83 22.14 1.59
CA PHE A 590 1.71 20.82 2.22
C PHE A 590 0.34 20.72 2.93
N PRO A 591 -0.65 20.00 2.37
CA PRO A 591 -1.90 19.71 3.03
C PRO A 591 -1.74 18.51 3.99
N ALA A 592 -2.42 18.55 5.12
CA ALA A 592 -2.56 17.42 6.05
C ALA A 592 -3.99 17.35 6.61
N ALA A 593 -4.40 16.17 7.09
CA ALA A 593 -5.71 15.98 7.70
C ALA A 593 -5.61 15.13 8.98
N HIS A 594 -6.39 15.49 10.00
CA HIS A 594 -6.52 14.74 11.26
C HIS A 594 -7.98 14.34 11.47
N PRO A 595 -8.30 13.04 11.58
CA PRO A 595 -9.65 12.58 11.90
C PRO A 595 -9.99 12.87 13.37
N VAL A 596 -11.20 13.36 13.62
CA VAL A 596 -11.73 13.58 14.97
C VAL A 596 -13.19 13.14 15.03
N VAL A 597 -13.48 12.22 15.93
CA VAL A 597 -14.82 11.70 16.18
C VAL A 597 -15.56 12.64 17.12
N THR A 598 -16.84 12.90 16.83
CA THR A 598 -17.80 13.42 17.82
C THR A 598 -18.72 12.28 18.23
N PRO A 599 -18.90 12.01 19.54
CA PRO A 599 -19.59 10.81 20.00
C PRO A 599 -21.10 10.86 19.75
N PRO A 600 -21.78 9.69 19.79
CA PRO A 600 -23.23 9.64 19.91
C PRO A 600 -23.73 10.29 21.22
N PRO A 601 -25.04 10.59 21.33
CA PRO A 601 -25.62 11.11 22.56
C PRO A 601 -25.42 10.15 23.75
N ALA A 602 -24.97 10.68 24.88
CA ALA A 602 -24.88 9.91 26.13
C ALA A 602 -26.27 9.42 26.58
N PRO A 603 -26.38 8.19 27.13
CA PRO A 603 -27.66 7.60 27.52
C PRO A 603 -28.44 8.46 28.52
N THR A 604 -29.76 8.33 28.48
CA THR A 604 -30.73 9.12 29.27
C THR A 604 -31.63 8.26 30.16
N ALA A 605 -31.48 6.94 30.09
CA ALA A 605 -32.13 5.92 30.89
C ALA A 605 -31.29 4.63 30.84
N ASP A 606 -31.58 3.66 31.69
CA ASP A 606 -30.98 2.32 31.63
C ASP A 606 -31.14 1.69 30.24
N ALA A 607 -30.07 1.13 29.68
CA ALA A 607 -30.08 0.47 28.36
C ALA A 607 -29.05 -0.67 28.30
N TYR A 608 -29.32 -1.69 27.48
CA TYR A 608 -28.27 -2.63 27.08
C TYR A 608 -27.33 -1.95 26.09
N LEU A 609 -26.05 -2.29 26.13
CA LEU A 609 -25.06 -1.70 25.23
C LEU A 609 -25.30 -2.07 23.76
N SER A 610 -25.96 -3.21 23.49
CA SER A 610 -26.40 -3.58 22.14
C SER A 610 -27.61 -2.78 21.62
N ASP A 611 -28.30 -2.02 22.49
CA ASP A 611 -29.33 -1.05 22.09
C ASP A 611 -28.75 0.38 21.93
N LEU A 612 -27.44 0.57 22.18
CA LEU A 612 -26.78 1.87 22.12
C LEU A 612 -25.75 1.95 20.99
N PRO A 613 -25.60 3.12 20.33
CA PRO A 613 -24.47 3.40 19.45
C PRO A 613 -23.16 3.55 20.24
N TRP A 614 -22.08 2.98 19.71
CA TRP A 614 -20.71 3.19 20.18
C TRP A 614 -20.03 4.40 19.53
N VAL A 615 -18.90 4.83 20.10
CA VAL A 615 -17.93 5.76 19.52
C VAL A 615 -17.08 5.04 18.47
N SER A 616 -16.62 3.82 18.80
CA SER A 616 -15.79 2.97 17.96
C SER A 616 -15.89 1.51 18.41
N ALA A 617 -15.59 0.59 17.49
CA ALA A 617 -15.50 -0.85 17.76
C ALA A 617 -14.41 -1.47 16.86
N THR A 618 -13.58 -2.35 17.43
CA THR A 618 -12.58 -3.17 16.73
C THR A 618 -12.68 -4.61 17.24
N ASN A 619 -12.41 -5.59 16.36
CA ASN A 619 -12.67 -6.99 16.65
C ASN A 619 -11.74 -7.91 15.84
N GLY A 620 -11.19 -8.96 16.46
CA GLY A 620 -10.08 -9.73 15.90
C GLY A 620 -10.44 -10.67 14.73
N TRP A 621 -11.72 -11.03 14.60
CA TRP A 621 -12.25 -11.79 13.47
C TRP A 621 -13.73 -11.43 13.25
N GLY A 622 -14.06 -10.84 12.10
CA GLY A 622 -15.43 -10.47 11.75
C GLY A 622 -15.97 -9.27 12.55
N PRO A 623 -17.24 -8.89 12.36
CA PRO A 623 -17.84 -7.76 13.06
C PRO A 623 -18.10 -8.04 14.55
N VAL A 624 -18.32 -6.97 15.31
CA VAL A 624 -18.99 -7.07 16.61
C VAL A 624 -20.46 -7.40 16.38
N GLU A 625 -20.93 -8.47 17.00
CA GLU A 625 -22.29 -8.96 16.89
C GLU A 625 -23.22 -8.36 17.96
N LEU A 626 -24.48 -8.12 17.59
CA LEU A 626 -25.50 -7.52 18.44
C LEU A 626 -26.51 -8.58 18.89
N ASP A 627 -26.56 -8.86 20.20
CA ASP A 627 -27.37 -9.90 20.85
C ASP A 627 -27.07 -11.37 20.46
N THR A 628 -26.14 -11.56 19.52
CA THR A 628 -25.52 -12.82 19.10
C THR A 628 -24.03 -12.87 19.47
N GLY A 629 -23.46 -14.07 19.58
CA GLY A 629 -22.02 -14.31 19.67
C GLY A 629 -21.38 -14.20 18.28
N ASN A 630 -20.09 -13.85 18.19
CA ASN A 630 -19.42 -13.61 16.91
C ASN A 630 -19.40 -14.87 16.00
N GLY A 631 -19.96 -14.79 14.79
CA GLY A 631 -20.11 -15.93 13.85
C GLY A 631 -19.07 -16.02 12.72
N LYS A 632 -18.07 -15.12 12.72
CA LYS A 632 -16.82 -15.05 11.91
C LYS A 632 -16.81 -14.14 10.68
N LYS A 633 -17.86 -13.98 9.88
CA LYS A 633 -17.76 -13.31 8.56
C LYS A 633 -18.64 -12.09 8.37
N ALA A 634 -19.95 -12.22 8.55
CA ALA A 634 -20.93 -11.21 8.14
C ALA A 634 -21.87 -10.85 9.28
N ALA A 635 -22.23 -9.56 9.39
CA ALA A 635 -23.04 -9.07 10.50
C ALA A 635 -24.39 -9.82 10.58
N GLY A 636 -24.64 -10.46 11.73
CA GLY A 636 -25.81 -11.33 11.96
C GLY A 636 -25.61 -12.81 11.60
N ASP A 637 -24.38 -13.27 11.30
CA ASP A 637 -24.08 -14.70 11.15
C ASP A 637 -23.87 -15.44 12.49
N GLY A 638 -23.90 -14.69 13.59
CA GLY A 638 -23.70 -15.16 14.95
C GLY A 638 -24.76 -16.12 15.52
N THR A 639 -24.31 -17.07 16.33
CA THR A 639 -25.20 -17.91 17.16
C THR A 639 -25.71 -17.15 18.39
N PRO A 640 -26.80 -17.58 19.06
CA PRO A 640 -27.22 -16.96 20.32
C PRO A 640 -26.14 -17.00 21.40
N ILE A 641 -25.90 -15.88 22.08
CA ILE A 641 -24.88 -15.78 23.14
C ILE A 641 -25.15 -16.83 24.22
N SER A 642 -24.17 -17.70 24.51
CA SER A 642 -24.37 -18.77 25.51
C SER A 642 -23.12 -19.18 26.26
N PHE A 643 -23.28 -19.51 27.55
CA PHE A 643 -22.22 -20.04 28.42
C PHE A 643 -22.74 -21.25 29.22
N GLY A 644 -22.06 -22.40 29.13
CA GLY A 644 -22.41 -23.60 29.88
C GLY A 644 -23.82 -24.12 29.61
N GLY A 645 -24.36 -23.87 28.41
CA GLY A 645 -25.74 -24.18 28.02
C GLY A 645 -26.78 -23.14 28.47
N THR A 646 -26.37 -22.02 29.07
CA THR A 646 -27.26 -20.91 29.43
C THR A 646 -27.22 -19.85 28.33
N THR A 647 -28.33 -19.66 27.61
CA THR A 647 -28.46 -18.67 26.54
C THR A 647 -28.93 -17.31 27.07
N TYR A 648 -28.39 -16.23 26.51
CA TYR A 648 -28.73 -14.85 26.85
C TYR A 648 -29.29 -14.13 25.61
N ALA A 649 -30.39 -13.39 25.79
CA ALA A 649 -31.11 -12.74 24.69
C ALA A 649 -30.67 -11.28 24.39
N LYS A 650 -29.67 -10.77 25.12
CA LYS A 650 -29.06 -9.45 24.92
C LYS A 650 -27.56 -9.53 25.20
N GLY A 651 -26.74 -8.80 24.45
CA GLY A 651 -25.29 -8.71 24.68
C GLY A 651 -24.48 -8.32 23.44
N LEU A 652 -23.16 -8.42 23.54
CA LEU A 652 -22.23 -8.12 22.44
C LEU A 652 -21.32 -9.34 22.18
N GLY A 653 -21.31 -9.86 20.96
CA GLY A 653 -20.43 -10.94 20.53
C GLY A 653 -19.13 -10.42 19.93
N VAL A 654 -17.99 -10.87 20.43
CA VAL A 654 -16.65 -10.43 19.99
C VAL A 654 -15.70 -11.62 19.78
N HIS A 655 -14.54 -11.34 19.20
CA HIS A 655 -13.42 -12.27 19.03
C HIS A 655 -12.13 -11.53 19.40
N ALA A 656 -11.28 -12.14 20.24
CA ALA A 656 -10.07 -11.46 20.68
C ALA A 656 -9.04 -11.28 19.53
N PRO A 657 -8.25 -10.19 19.53
CA PRO A 657 -8.39 -9.00 20.38
C PRO A 657 -9.57 -8.11 19.92
N SER A 658 -10.29 -7.48 20.85
CA SER A 658 -11.40 -6.57 20.55
C SER A 658 -11.48 -5.40 21.53
N GLU A 659 -11.87 -4.22 21.05
CA GLU A 659 -12.28 -3.09 21.90
C GLU A 659 -13.61 -2.48 21.41
N ILE A 660 -14.51 -2.15 22.34
CA ILE A 660 -15.74 -1.40 22.05
C ILE A 660 -15.83 -0.21 23.00
N VAL A 661 -16.01 1.00 22.46
CA VAL A 661 -15.98 2.26 23.21
C VAL A 661 -17.33 2.95 23.18
N TYR A 662 -17.96 3.18 24.34
CA TYR A 662 -19.23 3.88 24.48
C TYR A 662 -19.07 5.24 25.17
N TYR A 663 -19.83 6.24 24.73
CA TYR A 663 -19.88 7.55 25.40
C TYR A 663 -21.00 7.59 26.44
N LEU A 664 -20.62 7.57 27.73
CA LEU A 664 -21.53 7.68 28.86
C LEU A 664 -21.73 9.12 29.33
N GLY A 665 -20.84 10.04 28.94
CA GLY A 665 -20.94 11.48 29.21
C GLY A 665 -21.06 11.85 30.70
N GLY A 666 -20.58 10.99 31.61
CA GLY A 666 -20.70 11.15 33.05
C GLY A 666 -22.09 10.89 33.64
N ARG A 667 -23.05 10.40 32.84
CA ARG A 667 -24.45 10.23 33.25
C ARG A 667 -24.77 8.91 33.94
N ALA A 668 -24.12 7.83 33.52
CA ALA A 668 -24.39 6.50 34.05
C ALA A 668 -23.89 6.35 35.50
N ALA A 669 -24.56 5.51 36.28
CA ALA A 669 -24.19 5.15 37.65
C ALA A 669 -23.48 3.79 37.74
N GLY A 670 -23.97 2.78 37.03
CA GLY A 670 -23.40 1.43 37.04
C GLY A 670 -23.27 0.83 35.64
N PHE A 671 -22.31 -0.09 35.49
CA PHE A 671 -22.23 -1.03 34.37
C PHE A 671 -22.25 -2.46 34.90
N THR A 672 -23.07 -3.32 34.29
CA THR A 672 -23.12 -4.76 34.58
C THR A 672 -23.06 -5.59 33.31
N ALA A 673 -22.47 -6.79 33.40
CA ALA A 673 -22.42 -7.78 32.33
C ALA A 673 -22.12 -9.19 32.88
N VAL A 674 -22.21 -10.20 32.02
CA VAL A 674 -21.61 -11.52 32.23
C VAL A 674 -20.71 -11.81 31.04
N VAL A 675 -19.40 -11.98 31.27
CA VAL A 675 -18.40 -12.14 30.19
C VAL A 675 -17.74 -13.51 30.24
N GLY A 676 -17.60 -14.16 29.08
CA GLY A 676 -17.06 -15.51 28.97
C GLY A 676 -16.79 -15.92 27.51
N ILE A 677 -16.03 -17.00 27.33
CA ILE A 677 -15.90 -17.65 26.02
C ILE A 677 -17.25 -18.32 25.68
N ASP A 678 -17.72 -18.08 24.47
CA ASP A 678 -19.04 -18.54 24.02
C ASP A 678 -19.07 -20.06 23.80
N ASP A 679 -20.22 -20.69 24.08
CA ASP A 679 -20.42 -22.13 23.87
C ASP A 679 -20.20 -22.54 22.40
N PHE A 680 -20.42 -21.64 21.44
CA PHE A 680 -20.04 -21.84 20.04
C PHE A 680 -18.53 -22.08 19.87
N SER A 681 -17.69 -21.36 20.60
CA SER A 681 -16.24 -21.58 20.62
C SER A 681 -15.87 -22.86 21.35
N ALA A 682 -16.45 -23.06 22.54
CA ALA A 682 -16.19 -24.21 23.39
C ALA A 682 -16.52 -25.56 22.70
N ALA A 683 -17.56 -25.58 21.88
CA ALA A 683 -17.96 -26.75 21.08
C ALA A 683 -16.99 -27.04 19.92
N GLN A 684 -16.23 -26.05 19.45
CA GLN A 684 -15.21 -26.23 18.41
C GLN A 684 -13.86 -26.66 19.00
N SER A 685 -13.44 -26.06 20.12
CA SER A 685 -12.19 -26.43 20.80
C SER A 685 -12.13 -25.97 22.26
N PRO A 686 -11.58 -26.78 23.19
CA PRO A 686 -11.41 -26.38 24.58
C PRO A 686 -10.20 -25.45 24.81
N VAL A 687 -9.42 -25.09 23.77
CA VAL A 687 -8.15 -24.37 23.92
C VAL A 687 -8.29 -22.85 23.97
N GLY A 688 -9.44 -22.28 23.60
CA GLY A 688 -9.68 -20.84 23.63
C GLY A 688 -9.45 -20.27 25.04
N ALA A 689 -8.74 -19.14 25.12
CA ALA A 689 -8.40 -18.50 26.38
C ALA A 689 -8.21 -17.00 26.22
N THR A 690 -9.18 -16.22 26.69
CA THR A 690 -9.17 -14.75 26.61
C THR A 690 -9.00 -14.10 27.98
N ALA A 691 -8.77 -12.78 28.02
CA ALA A 691 -8.93 -11.97 29.22
C ALA A 691 -9.78 -10.75 28.89
N ALA A 692 -10.77 -10.45 29.74
CA ALA A 692 -11.71 -9.34 29.55
C ALA A 692 -11.50 -8.25 30.60
N GLU A 693 -11.52 -6.99 30.15
CA GLU A 693 -11.35 -5.81 30.99
C GLU A 693 -12.42 -4.76 30.71
N VAL A 694 -12.74 -3.96 31.73
CA VAL A 694 -13.58 -2.77 31.60
C VAL A 694 -12.78 -1.56 32.05
N TRP A 695 -12.75 -0.52 31.24
CA TRP A 695 -12.11 0.76 31.56
C TRP A 695 -13.14 1.89 31.55
N GLY A 696 -13.05 2.78 32.53
CA GLY A 696 -13.80 4.04 32.59
C GLY A 696 -12.81 5.19 32.44
N ASP A 697 -12.88 5.88 31.31
CA ASP A 697 -11.85 6.79 30.83
C ASP A 697 -10.47 6.09 30.86
N ASP A 698 -9.44 6.69 31.46
CA ASP A 698 -8.09 6.09 31.57
C ASP A 698 -7.94 5.07 32.73
N ARG A 699 -9.03 4.71 33.43
CA ARG A 699 -8.99 3.87 34.64
C ARG A 699 -9.62 2.50 34.42
N ARG A 700 -8.83 1.43 34.51
CA ARG A 700 -9.35 0.05 34.57
C ARG A 700 -10.23 -0.13 35.81
N LEU A 701 -11.48 -0.54 35.59
CA LEU A 701 -12.51 -0.78 36.62
C LEU A 701 -12.63 -2.28 36.96
N PHE A 702 -12.42 -3.15 35.97
CA PHE A 702 -12.52 -4.60 36.09
C PHE A 702 -11.48 -5.30 35.21
N ALA A 703 -11.03 -6.48 35.65
CA ALA A 703 -10.30 -7.45 34.83
C ALA A 703 -10.71 -8.87 35.29
N SER A 704 -11.02 -9.76 34.34
CA SER A 704 -11.49 -11.13 34.65
C SER A 704 -10.38 -12.09 35.07
N GLY A 705 -9.13 -11.78 34.75
CA GLY A 705 -8.10 -12.80 34.55
C GLY A 705 -8.43 -13.68 33.33
N THR A 706 -7.73 -14.80 33.17
CA THR A 706 -7.99 -15.73 32.06
C THR A 706 -9.39 -16.36 32.16
N LEU A 707 -10.18 -16.16 31.10
CA LEU A 707 -11.43 -16.84 30.81
C LEU A 707 -11.13 -18.08 29.95
N THR A 708 -11.76 -19.21 30.27
CA THR A 708 -11.78 -20.41 29.42
C THR A 708 -13.16 -21.04 29.52
N ALA A 709 -13.55 -21.86 28.53
CA ALA A 709 -14.82 -22.57 28.55
C ALA A 709 -15.01 -23.39 29.86
N ALA A 710 -13.97 -24.11 30.28
CA ALA A 710 -13.97 -24.89 31.53
C ALA A 710 -13.94 -24.01 32.81
N GLY A 711 -13.43 -22.78 32.72
CA GLY A 711 -13.39 -21.81 33.82
C GLY A 711 -14.70 -21.07 34.04
N GLY A 712 -15.67 -21.18 33.12
CA GLY A 712 -16.96 -20.50 33.14
C GLY A 712 -16.87 -18.96 33.00
N PRO A 713 -18.01 -18.28 32.82
CA PRO A 713 -18.05 -16.82 32.70
C PRO A 713 -17.75 -16.11 34.03
N ARG A 714 -17.61 -14.78 33.98
CA ARG A 714 -17.47 -13.88 35.13
C ARG A 714 -18.58 -12.84 35.11
N GLN A 715 -19.21 -12.62 36.27
CA GLN A 715 -20.08 -11.48 36.47
C GLN A 715 -19.25 -10.21 36.60
N VAL A 716 -19.71 -9.13 35.97
CA VAL A 716 -19.12 -7.80 35.99
C VAL A 716 -20.14 -6.86 36.62
N GLU A 717 -19.70 -6.07 37.60
CA GLU A 717 -20.50 -5.02 38.26
C GLU A 717 -19.54 -3.92 38.72
N VAL A 718 -19.62 -2.74 38.10
CA VAL A 718 -18.69 -1.62 38.36
C VAL A 718 -19.40 -0.27 38.42
N ASP A 719 -18.89 0.59 39.30
CA ASP A 719 -19.30 1.99 39.45
C ASP A 719 -18.69 2.85 38.34
N VAL A 720 -19.56 3.46 37.52
CA VAL A 720 -19.19 4.32 36.38
C VAL A 720 -19.60 5.78 36.57
N ARG A 721 -19.95 6.19 37.81
CA ARG A 721 -20.35 7.58 38.09
C ARG A 721 -19.27 8.57 37.67
N GLY A 722 -19.64 9.49 36.77
CA GLY A 722 -18.76 10.51 36.22
C GLY A 722 -17.86 10.05 35.07
N VAL A 723 -17.84 8.76 34.72
CA VAL A 723 -17.09 8.22 33.57
C VAL A 723 -17.64 8.79 32.26
N ARG A 724 -16.77 9.33 31.40
CA ARG A 724 -17.18 9.86 30.08
C ARG A 724 -17.16 8.78 29.01
N LEU A 725 -16.16 7.91 29.01
CA LEU A 725 -15.98 6.80 28.06
C LEU A 725 -15.91 5.46 28.78
N LEU A 726 -16.74 4.50 28.36
CA LEU A 726 -16.68 3.11 28.79
C LEU A 726 -16.03 2.28 27.69
N ARG A 727 -14.91 1.61 27.97
CA ARG A 727 -14.24 0.69 27.03
C ARG A 727 -14.42 -0.74 27.54
N LEU A 728 -14.93 -1.61 26.69
CA LEU A 728 -14.92 -3.07 26.88
C LEU A 728 -13.79 -3.64 26.05
N VAL A 729 -12.83 -4.33 26.68
CA VAL A 729 -11.65 -4.87 26.01
C VAL A 729 -11.59 -6.37 26.22
N VAL A 730 -11.26 -7.13 25.18
CA VAL A 730 -10.93 -8.56 25.29
C VAL A 730 -9.61 -8.80 24.58
N THR A 731 -8.67 -9.48 25.22
CA THR A 731 -7.38 -9.88 24.65
C THR A 731 -7.25 -11.40 24.59
N ASP A 732 -6.45 -11.88 23.64
CA ASP A 732 -5.87 -13.23 23.68
C ASP A 732 -5.06 -13.39 24.98
N ALA A 733 -5.14 -14.55 25.63
CA ALA A 733 -4.42 -14.86 26.87
C ALA A 733 -3.56 -16.15 26.79
N ASN A 734 -3.36 -16.72 25.59
CA ASN A 734 -2.49 -17.89 25.37
C ASN A 734 -1.56 -17.81 24.14
N GLY A 735 -1.72 -16.82 23.26
CA GLY A 735 -0.98 -16.66 22.00
C GLY A 735 -1.59 -17.40 20.80
N ASN A 736 -2.87 -17.77 20.86
CA ASN A 736 -3.61 -18.52 19.85
C ASN A 736 -5.11 -18.18 19.89
N SER A 737 -5.45 -17.02 19.34
CA SER A 737 -6.83 -16.51 19.19
C SER A 737 -7.81 -17.39 18.39
N SER A 738 -7.40 -18.51 17.78
CA SER A 738 -8.22 -19.31 16.84
C SER A 738 -9.59 -19.78 17.37
N PHE A 739 -9.82 -19.73 18.69
CA PHE A 739 -11.07 -20.12 19.36
C PHE A 739 -11.48 -19.12 20.44
N ASP A 740 -11.16 -17.84 20.25
CA ASP A 740 -11.35 -16.77 21.26
C ASP A 740 -12.66 -15.97 21.08
N HIS A 741 -13.68 -16.56 20.43
CA HIS A 741 -15.05 -16.03 20.44
C HIS A 741 -15.53 -15.85 21.89
N THR A 742 -15.69 -14.60 22.30
CA THR A 742 -16.02 -14.18 23.67
C THR A 742 -17.25 -13.30 23.60
N SER A 743 -18.16 -13.41 24.55
CA SER A 743 -19.41 -12.65 24.55
C SER A 743 -19.54 -11.82 25.83
N TRP A 744 -20.08 -10.61 25.72
CA TRP A 744 -20.52 -9.77 26.85
C TRP A 744 -22.04 -9.88 26.97
N ALA A 745 -22.52 -10.95 27.58
CA ALA A 745 -23.93 -11.19 27.82
C ALA A 745 -24.52 -10.15 28.79
N VAL A 746 -25.78 -9.77 28.55
CA VAL A 746 -26.58 -8.82 29.34
C VAL A 746 -25.86 -7.50 29.69
N ALA A 747 -24.89 -7.10 28.86
CA ALA A 747 -24.10 -5.89 29.04
C ALA A 747 -25.00 -4.65 29.07
N ARG A 748 -25.08 -3.96 30.22
CA ARG A 748 -26.08 -2.94 30.52
C ARG A 748 -25.49 -1.80 31.34
N VAL A 749 -25.90 -0.58 31.02
CA VAL A 749 -25.65 0.60 31.86
C VAL A 749 -26.93 1.04 32.57
N THR A 750 -26.78 1.59 33.77
CA THR A 750 -27.85 2.25 34.53
C THR A 750 -27.58 3.75 34.66
N VAL A 751 -28.63 4.58 34.70
CA VAL A 751 -28.55 6.06 34.66
C VAL A 751 -29.27 6.70 35.84
#